data_AF-A0A3D1URT0-F1
#
_entry.id   AF-A0A3D1URT0-F1
#
_cell.length_a   1.000
_cell.length_b   1.000
_cell.length_c   1.000
_cell.angle_alpha   90.00
_cell.angle_beta   90.00
_cell.angle_gamma   90.00
#
_symmetry.space_group_name_H-M   'P 1'
#
loop_
_entity.id
_entity.type
_entity.pdbx_description
1 polymer ?
#
loop_
_entity_poly.entity_id
_entity_poly.type
_entity_poly.pdbx_seq_one_letter_code
_entity_poly.pdbx_strand_id
1 'polypeptide(L)'
;MTGNIETGNPMKKILFCATLFLITLITAGAQPELQWNFRNGTQKGKTWSFQSTDSKRKGTVTCNDYLPGGGALVCGPGKGHRAYFGKLSNSSAAIDITFKLNAPPSRKMTLFSYQENTWGRAYFGIYLMPGSRFGLLFNIDNKQEKKKFSLETAPAALHAGSFHTLRVTVSSGGMARIYLDGKLLKEDNGAMSFSDFTAPPVDAYHPFATLGHSYWGCNIGEPFDGLIAGLKIMDLPAETPVEENTQENDSASRADANLLLKRTDASPVIDGRLNDSCWKSAEWTAPFLVLGAMSQSINGLWETADSKFQKTASSAAMLYSGDTLYAAIRSPYPAGMTLRAEQKTGENIWLDDCVEFFLRPENSDAYYQLLVNANGAWQGMKHFSNGKSEAWTPAGMKIAASRSANAFDIELALPLAALGKTAPAPGSVWTGNFAREGATCGGLSSWAPVGTSFLAPDRFGKFVFGSRKDYFSNSAKPLEAELKALPKPNRTAENALAKFKQDAQAKGESRKNWTELHNRLGMVANMVIQAVNSGKTHFVWQDDIWANFGPDRKIPFGTRELNALNLEIARGARAITAFLVTNLSSRALMTNLSFTADKTSKNLEPLVRFRETAFIELHGGAMIPDPLFELPLGSMLRVAPGNTGMVWLDIDTSALKPGNYAGTVRLYPSFSGFETKEIRLNLRVSPVDVSKVFVRNWTYAVRAPWHIRALKDYGFNCVIPIPHHYYPEYDANGKAVFPRLEEMIQALKDNGVPQKEMFLLFYPEFSLWSPIRLDDGTWCNFMQPKWQAELAKRLRLLRDWLKEKGFGYEQYAFYPTDEPHGDPENPRDKAHFAFAGGKFIKSIDPKFRLFANPYKLDDGRQQRYFELFDILEPFYPQMNRKLIDEYRNSGREIWTYSIFEKSVQAQRYRHLFWENLDAGFQGPATFYDLFAMSGDAFNSYDSAPGSKVIADYGTIYENRRLKKLTPSRRQEAWYQGLVEFKLAKFCREKIEKRRKAGKDVSAEEKELSQIIQEGFSSGGNMDTAGRKLLKLAERLND
;
A
#
# COMPACT_ATOMS: atom_id res chain seq x y z
N MET A 1 -11.03 11.43 -73.50
CA MET A 1 -12.43 11.73 -73.85
C MET A 1 -12.99 12.53 -72.68
N THR A 2 -12.91 13.86 -72.77
CA THR A 2 -14.08 14.75 -73.00
C THR A 2 -15.13 14.55 -71.90
N GLY A 3 -15.39 15.47 -70.97
CA GLY A 3 -15.14 16.90 -70.90
C GLY A 3 -16.38 17.55 -70.26
N ASN A 4 -16.13 18.50 -69.33
CA ASN A 4 -16.90 19.73 -69.10
C ASN A 4 -18.37 19.63 -68.57
N ILE A 5 -18.88 20.48 -67.66
CA ILE A 5 -18.77 21.95 -67.58
C ILE A 5 -19.35 22.49 -66.24
N GLU A 6 -18.73 23.55 -65.69
CA GLU A 6 -19.29 24.77 -65.03
C GLU A 6 -20.14 24.66 -63.74
N THR A 7 -20.14 25.61 -62.78
CA THR A 7 -19.53 26.94 -62.58
C THR A 7 -19.72 27.34 -61.10
N GLY A 8 -18.84 28.17 -60.53
CA GLY A 8 -19.09 28.79 -59.22
C GLY A 8 -17.88 29.41 -58.51
N ASN A 9 -17.34 30.49 -59.09
CA ASN A 9 -16.24 31.38 -58.67
C ASN A 9 -16.52 32.14 -57.33
N PRO A 10 -15.69 33.09 -56.83
CA PRO A 10 -14.22 33.23 -56.65
C PRO A 10 -13.82 33.59 -55.18
N MET A 11 -12.55 33.44 -54.76
CA MET A 11 -11.76 34.51 -54.07
C MET A 11 -10.36 34.07 -53.60
N LYS A 12 -9.35 34.81 -54.10
CA LYS A 12 -8.09 35.29 -53.48
C LYS A 12 -7.12 34.27 -52.85
N LYS A 13 -5.96 33.97 -53.47
CA LYS A 13 -4.70 34.77 -53.57
C LYS A 13 -4.12 35.25 -52.23
N ILE A 14 -2.92 34.76 -51.88
CA ILE A 14 -1.63 35.45 -51.62
C ILE A 14 -0.68 34.36 -51.01
N LEU A 15 0.46 33.90 -51.56
CA LEU A 15 1.62 34.50 -52.26
C LEU A 15 2.75 34.95 -51.29
N PHE A 16 3.99 34.63 -51.69
CA PHE A 16 5.32 35.19 -51.34
C PHE A 16 6.19 34.58 -50.21
N CYS A 17 7.24 33.90 -50.70
CA CYS A 17 8.69 34.18 -50.51
C CYS A 17 9.35 34.34 -49.14
N ALA A 18 10.58 33.77 -49.12
CA ALA A 18 11.65 33.91 -48.14
C ALA A 18 11.30 33.31 -46.77
N THR A 19 12.11 32.42 -46.17
CA THR A 19 13.56 32.48 -46.08
C THR A 19 14.11 31.10 -45.66
N LEU A 20 15.30 30.76 -46.14
CA LEU A 20 16.28 29.96 -45.38
C LEU A 20 16.26 30.41 -43.90
N PHE A 21 16.12 29.49 -42.95
CA PHE A 21 17.12 29.22 -41.90
C PHE A 21 16.59 28.17 -40.92
N LEU A 22 17.46 27.22 -40.61
CA LEU A 22 17.50 26.48 -39.36
C LEU A 22 16.93 27.29 -38.18
N ILE A 23 16.02 26.70 -37.41
CA ILE A 23 16.20 26.53 -35.96
C ILE A 23 15.66 25.15 -35.55
N THR A 24 16.57 24.22 -35.30
CA THR A 24 16.47 23.17 -34.28
C THR A 24 15.80 23.66 -32.99
N LEU A 25 14.74 23.01 -32.52
CA LEU A 25 14.29 23.01 -31.11
C LEU A 25 13.52 21.69 -30.92
N ILE A 26 14.13 20.62 -30.41
CA ILE A 26 14.13 20.29 -28.98
C ILE A 26 13.02 21.03 -28.22
N THR A 27 12.04 20.30 -27.68
CA THR A 27 11.53 20.57 -26.33
C THR A 27 11.21 19.20 -25.72
N ALA A 28 11.95 18.67 -24.74
CA ALA A 28 11.98 19.15 -23.36
C ALA A 28 10.55 19.33 -22.82
N GLY A 29 10.22 18.70 -21.68
CA GLY A 29 8.88 18.72 -21.07
C GLY A 29 8.24 20.09 -21.22
N ALA A 30 7.05 20.16 -21.83
CA ALA A 30 6.48 21.42 -22.31
C ALA A 30 6.56 22.45 -21.18
N GLN A 31 7.44 23.44 -21.36
CA GLN A 31 7.70 24.41 -20.32
C GLN A 31 6.36 25.10 -20.00
N PRO A 32 6.00 25.25 -18.71
CA PRO A 32 4.82 26.02 -18.33
C PRO A 32 4.83 27.40 -18.96
N GLU A 33 3.66 28.01 -19.10
CA GLU A 33 3.58 29.39 -19.52
C GLU A 33 4.32 30.29 -18.53
N LEU A 34 4.12 30.05 -17.22
CA LEU A 34 4.80 30.73 -16.13
C LEU A 34 5.02 29.75 -14.95
N GLN A 35 6.17 29.80 -14.29
CA GLN A 35 6.44 29.00 -13.08
C GLN A 35 7.36 29.71 -12.10
N TRP A 36 7.05 29.59 -10.80
CA TRP A 36 7.89 30.00 -9.69
C TRP A 36 7.90 28.94 -8.59
N ASN A 37 9.08 28.65 -8.04
CA ASN A 37 9.29 27.81 -6.85
C ASN A 37 9.80 28.62 -5.65
N PHE A 38 9.91 29.94 -5.81
CA PHE A 38 10.40 30.94 -4.86
C PHE A 38 11.72 30.62 -4.15
N ARG A 39 12.59 29.72 -4.65
CA ARG A 39 13.86 29.39 -3.98
C ARG A 39 15.00 30.37 -4.31
N ASN A 40 15.01 30.90 -5.54
CA ASN A 40 16.13 31.67 -6.09
C ASN A 40 15.76 33.14 -6.33
N GLY A 41 15.37 33.85 -5.27
CA GLY A 41 15.01 35.27 -5.35
C GLY A 41 16.22 36.21 -5.33
N THR A 42 16.12 37.35 -6.02
CA THR A 42 17.08 38.45 -5.93
C THR A 42 16.55 39.53 -4.99
N GLN A 43 17.34 39.91 -3.99
CA GLN A 43 16.98 40.97 -3.05
C GLN A 43 17.55 42.32 -3.51
N LYS A 44 16.72 43.36 -3.50
CA LYS A 44 17.14 44.76 -3.63
C LYS A 44 16.45 45.59 -2.55
N GLY A 45 17.21 46.02 -1.55
CA GLY A 45 16.65 46.68 -0.36
C GLY A 45 15.73 45.73 0.43
N LYS A 46 14.50 46.17 0.72
CA LYS A 46 13.49 45.36 1.43
C LYS A 46 12.65 44.47 0.50
N THR A 47 12.86 44.56 -0.81
CA THR A 47 12.04 43.86 -1.81
C THR A 47 12.81 42.70 -2.41
N TRP A 48 12.17 41.55 -2.45
CA TRP A 48 12.59 40.34 -3.15
C TRP A 48 11.88 40.27 -4.50
N SER A 49 12.62 39.87 -5.52
CA SER A 49 12.11 39.65 -6.87
C SER A 49 12.44 38.22 -7.31
N PHE A 50 11.44 37.50 -7.78
CA PHE A 50 11.55 36.13 -8.28
C PHE A 50 11.20 36.14 -9.75
N GLN A 51 12.19 35.88 -10.59
CA GLN A 51 11.94 35.65 -12.02
C GLN A 51 11.33 34.27 -12.21
N SER A 52 10.43 34.14 -13.18
CA SER A 52 9.90 32.85 -13.57
C SER A 52 11.04 31.98 -14.10
N THR A 53 11.06 30.72 -13.69
CA THR A 53 12.11 29.75 -14.05
C THR A 53 11.52 28.67 -14.94
N ASP A 54 12.26 28.23 -15.95
CA ASP A 54 11.85 27.14 -16.85
C ASP A 54 10.46 27.32 -17.49
N SER A 55 10.12 28.55 -17.88
CA SER A 55 8.81 28.92 -18.42
C SER A 55 8.88 29.65 -19.76
N LYS A 56 7.82 29.51 -20.57
CA LYS A 56 7.71 30.11 -21.91
C LYS A 56 7.70 31.64 -21.86
N ARG A 57 7.14 32.23 -20.81
CA ARG A 57 7.08 33.69 -20.60
C ARG A 57 7.91 34.09 -19.39
N LYS A 58 8.52 35.27 -19.48
CA LYS A 58 9.13 35.92 -18.32
C LYS A 58 8.03 36.57 -17.49
N GLY A 59 8.04 36.26 -16.21
CA GLY A 59 7.25 36.96 -15.22
C GLY A 59 8.06 37.23 -13.98
N THR A 60 7.73 38.29 -13.27
CA THR A 60 8.38 38.64 -12.01
C THR A 60 7.36 38.65 -10.89
N VAL A 61 7.64 37.91 -9.81
CA VAL A 61 6.93 38.08 -8.54
C VAL A 61 7.77 38.95 -7.62
N THR A 62 7.20 40.05 -7.13
CA THR A 62 7.84 40.92 -6.14
C THR A 62 7.13 40.80 -4.80
N CYS A 63 7.90 40.69 -3.71
CA CYS A 63 7.39 40.72 -2.35
C CYS A 63 8.35 41.43 -1.39
N ASN A 64 7.85 41.86 -0.24
CA ASN A 64 8.69 42.37 0.85
C ASN A 64 8.93 41.33 1.96
N ASP A 65 8.25 40.18 1.89
CA ASP A 65 8.20 39.18 2.94
C ASP A 65 8.37 37.77 2.34
N TYR A 66 9.52 37.17 2.66
CA TYR A 66 10.02 35.94 2.07
C TYR A 66 10.82 35.15 3.11
N LEU A 67 10.80 33.81 3.03
CA LEU A 67 11.58 32.91 3.88
C LEU A 67 12.71 32.22 3.08
N PRO A 68 13.97 32.71 3.13
CA PRO A 68 15.07 32.25 2.29
C PRO A 68 15.49 30.79 2.44
N GLY A 69 15.23 30.16 3.59
CA GLY A 69 15.50 28.73 3.84
C GLY A 69 14.33 27.79 3.53
N GLY A 70 13.14 28.33 3.25
CA GLY A 70 11.94 27.56 2.92
C GLY A 70 11.47 27.71 1.48
N GLY A 71 11.98 28.70 0.73
CA GLY A 71 11.56 28.96 -0.64
C GLY A 71 10.07 29.29 -0.76
N ALA A 72 9.54 30.10 0.15
CA ALA A 72 8.11 30.40 0.20
C ALA A 72 7.82 31.88 0.54
N LEU A 73 6.74 32.40 -0.05
CA LEU A 73 6.16 33.70 0.25
C LEU A 73 5.38 33.64 1.57
N VAL A 74 5.66 34.58 2.48
CA VAL A 74 4.94 34.70 3.75
C VAL A 74 3.67 35.52 3.54
N CYS A 75 2.50 34.91 3.68
CA CYS A 75 1.20 35.54 3.45
C CYS A 75 0.52 35.92 4.78
N GLY A 76 -0.33 36.94 4.73
CA GLY A 76 -1.11 37.41 5.88
C GLY A 76 -1.51 38.89 5.73
N PRO A 77 -2.16 39.47 6.75
CA PRO A 77 -2.55 40.87 6.72
C PRO A 77 -1.35 41.80 6.47
N GLY A 78 -1.49 42.75 5.53
CA GLY A 78 -0.43 43.68 5.13
C GLY A 78 0.70 43.08 4.27
N LYS A 79 0.61 41.80 3.89
CA LYS A 79 1.61 41.10 3.06
C LYS A 79 1.15 41.04 1.60
N GLY A 80 1.67 41.93 0.77
CA GLY A 80 1.33 42.03 -0.64
C GLY A 80 2.37 41.36 -1.56
N HIS A 81 1.98 40.30 -2.25
CA HIS A 81 2.80 39.64 -3.27
C HIS A 81 2.20 39.87 -4.66
N ARG A 82 2.92 40.59 -5.52
CA ARG A 82 2.43 40.95 -6.86
C ARG A 82 3.24 40.26 -7.95
N ALA A 83 2.55 39.71 -8.92
CA ALA A 83 3.11 39.01 -10.06
C ALA A 83 2.83 39.80 -11.35
N TYR A 84 3.89 40.05 -12.11
CA TYR A 84 3.87 40.81 -13.36
C TYR A 84 4.31 39.89 -14.51
N PHE A 85 3.39 39.59 -15.42
CA PHE A 85 3.66 38.72 -16.56
C PHE A 85 2.83 39.03 -17.82
N GLY A 86 2.08 40.14 -17.83
CA GLY A 86 1.23 40.54 -18.95
C GLY A 86 -0.05 39.71 -19.08
N LYS A 87 -0.83 39.97 -20.13
CA LYS A 87 -2.16 39.35 -20.35
C LYS A 87 -2.08 37.85 -20.54
N LEU A 88 -2.96 37.10 -19.88
CA LEU A 88 -3.24 35.69 -20.17
C LEU A 88 -4.36 35.63 -21.21
N SER A 89 -4.19 34.80 -22.24
CA SER A 89 -5.14 34.69 -23.37
C SER A 89 -5.54 33.25 -23.68
N ASN A 90 -5.30 32.34 -22.74
CA ASN A 90 -5.54 30.91 -22.90
C ASN A 90 -7.04 30.62 -23.01
N SER A 91 -7.44 29.86 -24.02
CA SER A 91 -8.80 29.30 -24.11
C SER A 91 -9.00 28.12 -23.15
N SER A 92 -7.92 27.50 -22.70
CA SER A 92 -7.92 26.49 -21.65
C SER A 92 -6.64 26.62 -20.83
N ALA A 93 -6.74 26.63 -19.51
CA ALA A 93 -5.60 26.86 -18.61
C ALA A 93 -5.64 25.99 -17.37
N ALA A 94 -4.46 25.67 -16.83
CA ALA A 94 -4.28 25.08 -15.52
C ALA A 94 -3.43 25.99 -14.62
N ILE A 95 -3.86 26.15 -13.37
CA ILE A 95 -3.16 26.92 -12.33
C ILE A 95 -2.87 25.98 -11.15
N ASP A 96 -1.59 25.74 -10.86
CA ASP A 96 -1.13 24.99 -9.70
C ASP A 96 -0.58 25.93 -8.63
N ILE A 97 -1.02 25.75 -7.39
CA ILE A 97 -0.56 26.53 -6.22
C ILE A 97 -0.12 25.55 -5.13
N THR A 98 1.14 25.64 -4.72
CA THR A 98 1.66 24.93 -3.55
C THR A 98 1.62 25.85 -2.34
N PHE A 99 0.87 25.50 -1.31
CA PHE A 99 0.59 26.36 -0.16
C PHE A 99 0.55 25.58 1.16
N LYS A 100 0.74 26.26 2.28
CA LYS A 100 0.64 25.71 3.64
C LYS A 100 -0.13 26.69 4.53
N LEU A 101 -1.21 26.24 5.18
CA LEU A 101 -1.95 27.08 6.13
C LEU A 101 -1.28 27.10 7.50
N ASN A 102 -1.41 28.23 8.19
CA ASN A 102 -1.00 28.34 9.59
C ASN A 102 -2.00 27.67 10.55
N ALA A 103 -3.30 27.78 10.27
CA ALA A 103 -4.39 27.22 11.07
C ALA A 103 -5.57 26.85 10.16
N PRO A 104 -6.53 26.01 10.60
CA PRO A 104 -7.73 25.71 9.81
C PRO A 104 -8.45 26.98 9.36
N PRO A 105 -9.01 27.03 8.13
CA PRO A 105 -9.58 28.26 7.59
C PRO A 105 -10.83 28.66 8.39
N SER A 106 -10.78 29.83 9.03
CA SER A 106 -11.90 30.40 9.78
C SER A 106 -12.69 31.44 8.98
N ARG A 107 -12.15 31.89 7.85
CA ARG A 107 -12.74 32.90 6.97
C ARG A 107 -12.41 32.63 5.50
N LYS A 108 -13.06 33.37 4.59
CA LYS A 108 -12.77 33.29 3.16
C LYS A 108 -11.46 34.01 2.85
N MET A 109 -10.45 33.30 2.36
CA MET A 109 -9.10 33.79 2.12
C MET A 109 -8.68 33.60 0.65
N THR A 110 -7.99 34.57 0.07
CA THR A 110 -7.55 34.54 -1.34
C THR A 110 -6.18 33.87 -1.49
N LEU A 111 -6.10 32.82 -2.31
CA LEU A 111 -4.82 32.15 -2.65
C LEU A 111 -4.16 32.79 -3.88
N PHE A 112 -4.94 33.02 -4.94
CA PHE A 112 -4.47 33.63 -6.18
C PHE A 112 -5.57 34.53 -6.75
N SER A 113 -5.17 35.66 -7.33
CA SER A 113 -6.08 36.51 -8.09
C SER A 113 -5.36 37.04 -9.33
N TYR A 114 -6.02 36.94 -10.48
CA TYR A 114 -5.62 37.58 -11.73
C TYR A 114 -6.63 38.67 -12.07
N GLN A 115 -6.13 39.88 -12.34
CA GLN A 115 -6.96 41.04 -12.60
C GLN A 115 -6.70 41.52 -14.00
N GLU A 116 -7.71 41.37 -14.84
CA GLU A 116 -7.65 41.84 -16.21
C GLU A 116 -7.91 43.36 -16.28
N ASN A 117 -8.83 43.87 -15.47
CA ASN A 117 -9.29 45.26 -15.57
C ASN A 117 -9.55 45.89 -14.19
N THR A 118 -9.41 47.21 -14.16
CA THR A 118 -9.49 48.04 -12.95
C THR A 118 -10.89 48.09 -12.34
N TRP A 119 -10.99 48.44 -11.05
CA TRP A 119 -12.23 48.55 -10.28
C TRP A 119 -13.09 47.27 -10.22
N GLY A 120 -12.49 46.08 -10.30
CA GLY A 120 -13.22 44.80 -10.21
C GLY A 120 -14.06 44.47 -11.45
N ARG A 121 -13.84 45.16 -12.57
CA ARG A 121 -14.60 44.97 -13.81
C ARG A 121 -14.32 43.66 -14.53
N ALA A 122 -13.13 43.07 -14.35
CA ALA A 122 -12.79 41.79 -14.95
C ALA A 122 -11.67 41.11 -14.15
N TYR A 123 -11.96 39.96 -13.53
CA TYR A 123 -10.99 39.23 -12.71
C TYR A 123 -11.30 37.74 -12.58
N PHE A 124 -10.25 36.99 -12.24
CA PHE A 124 -10.29 35.59 -11.84
C PHE A 124 -9.66 35.43 -10.45
N GLY A 125 -10.24 34.59 -9.61
CA GLY A 125 -9.80 34.39 -8.23
C GLY A 125 -9.92 32.94 -7.81
N ILE A 126 -8.96 32.48 -7.02
CA ILE A 126 -8.95 31.19 -6.33
C ILE A 126 -8.88 31.46 -4.83
N TYR A 127 -9.79 30.86 -4.07
CA TYR A 127 -9.96 31.14 -2.65
C TYR A 127 -10.25 29.87 -1.83
N LEU A 128 -10.02 29.99 -0.53
CA LEU A 128 -10.28 28.99 0.49
C LEU A 128 -11.31 29.53 1.48
N MET A 129 -12.23 28.70 1.95
CA MET A 129 -13.36 29.06 2.81
C MET A 129 -13.39 28.23 4.10
N PRO A 130 -14.21 28.63 5.09
CA PRO A 130 -14.44 27.84 6.29
C PRO A 130 -14.90 26.41 5.97
N GLY A 131 -14.42 25.47 6.77
CA GLY A 131 -14.65 24.03 6.59
C GLY A 131 -13.78 23.42 5.48
N SER A 132 -12.61 24.01 5.20
CA SER A 132 -11.64 23.48 4.22
C SER A 132 -12.22 23.30 2.82
N ARG A 133 -13.00 24.29 2.37
CA ARG A 133 -13.65 24.30 1.05
C ARG A 133 -12.91 25.25 0.11
N PHE A 134 -12.66 24.81 -1.12
CA PHE A 134 -12.00 25.63 -2.13
C PHE A 134 -13.03 26.22 -3.07
N GLY A 135 -12.69 27.34 -3.67
CA GLY A 135 -13.50 27.89 -4.74
C GLY A 135 -12.68 28.67 -5.75
N LEU A 136 -13.27 28.83 -6.93
CA LEU A 136 -12.82 29.77 -7.94
C LEU A 136 -13.97 30.68 -8.34
N LEU A 137 -13.63 31.89 -8.75
CA LEU A 137 -14.56 32.91 -9.22
C LEU A 137 -13.97 33.60 -10.44
N PHE A 138 -14.74 33.60 -11.52
CA PHE A 138 -14.46 34.36 -12.73
C PHE A 138 -15.58 35.39 -12.89
N ASN A 139 -15.23 36.67 -13.03
CA ASN A 139 -16.20 37.77 -13.09
C ASN A 139 -15.80 38.77 -14.18
N ILE A 140 -16.74 39.10 -15.05
CA ILE A 140 -16.69 40.21 -16.01
C ILE A 140 -17.93 41.06 -15.75
N ASP A 141 -17.75 42.29 -15.31
CA ASP A 141 -18.79 43.29 -15.11
C ASP A 141 -18.30 44.61 -15.71
N ASN A 142 -18.51 44.76 -17.02
CA ASN A 142 -18.16 45.96 -17.76
C ASN A 142 -19.40 46.46 -18.55
N LYS A 143 -19.24 47.56 -19.31
CA LYS A 143 -20.36 48.14 -20.07
C LYS A 143 -20.86 47.25 -21.23
N GLN A 144 -20.02 46.33 -21.72
CA GLN A 144 -20.27 45.50 -22.90
C GLN A 144 -20.90 44.15 -22.51
N GLU A 145 -20.42 43.54 -21.42
CA GLU A 145 -20.91 42.23 -20.96
C GLU A 145 -20.85 42.09 -19.44
N LYS A 146 -21.80 41.30 -18.91
CA LYS A 146 -21.86 40.88 -17.51
C LYS A 146 -21.92 39.36 -17.43
N LYS A 147 -20.83 38.72 -17.03
CA LYS A 147 -20.70 37.26 -16.92
C LYS A 147 -20.03 36.89 -15.62
N LYS A 148 -20.53 35.83 -14.97
CA LYS A 148 -19.97 35.33 -13.72
C LYS A 148 -20.02 33.80 -13.72
N PHE A 149 -18.92 33.19 -13.32
CA PHE A 149 -18.82 31.75 -13.10
C PHE A 149 -18.14 31.51 -11.76
N SER A 150 -18.68 30.60 -10.95
CA SER A 150 -18.08 30.22 -9.68
C SER A 150 -18.24 28.74 -9.44
N LEU A 151 -17.21 28.12 -8.90
CA LEU A 151 -17.21 26.71 -8.54
C LEU A 151 -16.69 26.56 -7.12
N GLU A 152 -17.45 25.91 -6.24
CA GLU A 152 -17.09 25.70 -4.84
C GLU A 152 -17.17 24.22 -4.48
N THR A 153 -16.20 23.75 -3.69
CA THR A 153 -16.10 22.35 -3.29
C THR A 153 -16.89 22.06 -2.01
N ALA A 154 -17.23 20.79 -1.79
CA ALA A 154 -17.54 20.29 -0.45
C ALA A 154 -16.28 20.35 0.45
N PRO A 155 -16.41 20.22 1.78
CA PRO A 155 -15.26 20.15 2.69
C PRO A 155 -14.23 19.12 2.23
N ALA A 156 -12.98 19.54 2.09
CA ALA A 156 -11.86 18.67 1.75
C ALA A 156 -10.99 18.40 2.99
N ALA A 157 -10.33 17.25 3.01
CA ALA A 157 -9.30 16.97 4.02
C ALA A 157 -8.12 17.91 3.76
N LEU A 158 -7.93 18.90 4.64
CA LEU A 158 -6.87 19.91 4.56
C LEU A 158 -6.26 20.05 5.95
N HIS A 159 -4.94 19.88 6.05
CA HIS A 159 -4.22 19.89 7.31
C HIS A 159 -3.42 21.19 7.45
N ALA A 160 -3.79 22.02 8.43
CA ALA A 160 -2.97 23.17 8.79
C ALA A 160 -1.59 22.71 9.26
N GLY A 161 -0.53 23.42 8.88
CA GLY A 161 0.84 23.04 9.19
C GLY A 161 1.52 22.18 8.11
N SER A 162 0.79 21.68 7.11
CA SER A 162 1.33 20.87 6.01
C SER A 162 1.26 21.61 4.67
N PHE A 163 2.15 21.25 3.74
CA PHE A 163 2.07 21.74 2.36
C PHE A 163 1.07 20.90 1.56
N HIS A 164 0.28 21.59 0.75
CA HIS A 164 -0.71 21.03 -0.15
C HIS A 164 -0.53 21.64 -1.54
N THR A 165 -0.95 20.92 -2.58
CA THR A 165 -0.98 21.40 -3.96
C THR A 165 -2.41 21.47 -4.46
N LEU A 166 -2.88 22.68 -4.76
CA LEU A 166 -4.17 22.93 -5.40
C LEU A 166 -3.96 23.08 -6.91
N ARG A 167 -4.67 22.31 -7.73
CA ARG A 167 -4.73 22.49 -9.18
C ARG A 167 -6.14 22.93 -9.59
N VAL A 168 -6.23 24.01 -10.35
CA VAL A 168 -7.47 24.51 -10.95
C VAL A 168 -7.34 24.48 -12.46
N THR A 169 -8.26 23.82 -13.16
CA THR A 169 -8.32 23.85 -14.64
C THR A 169 -9.58 24.58 -15.09
N VAL A 170 -9.48 25.43 -16.11
CA VAL A 170 -10.62 26.15 -16.70
C VAL A 170 -10.52 26.17 -18.22
N SER A 171 -11.65 25.92 -18.90
CA SER A 171 -11.77 25.98 -20.37
C SER A 171 -12.96 26.85 -20.75
N SER A 172 -12.79 27.77 -21.70
CA SER A 172 -13.86 28.65 -22.19
C SER A 172 -15.00 27.82 -22.78
N GLY A 173 -16.21 27.97 -22.22
CA GLY A 173 -17.40 27.18 -22.57
C GLY A 173 -17.36 25.71 -22.13
N GLY A 174 -16.25 25.26 -21.52
CA GLY A 174 -15.99 23.87 -21.15
C GLY A 174 -15.94 23.68 -19.63
N MET A 175 -15.12 22.72 -19.18
CA MET A 175 -15.10 22.31 -17.77
C MET A 175 -14.19 23.20 -16.91
N ALA A 176 -14.67 23.55 -15.71
CA ALA A 176 -13.85 23.96 -14.59
C ALA A 176 -13.67 22.79 -13.62
N ARG A 177 -12.45 22.58 -13.10
CA ARG A 177 -12.15 21.51 -12.13
C ARG A 177 -11.22 22.01 -11.03
N ILE A 178 -11.45 21.56 -9.80
CA ILE A 178 -10.63 21.84 -8.63
C ILE A 178 -10.09 20.51 -8.07
N TYR A 179 -8.77 20.40 -7.96
CA TYR A 179 -8.08 19.25 -7.37
C TYR A 179 -7.24 19.69 -6.17
N LEU A 180 -7.25 18.89 -5.10
CA LEU A 180 -6.33 19.04 -3.95
C LEU A 180 -5.49 17.77 -3.84
N ASP A 181 -4.16 17.93 -3.85
CA ASP A 181 -3.19 16.83 -3.77
C ASP A 181 -3.49 15.70 -4.77
N GLY A 182 -3.88 16.08 -5.98
CA GLY A 182 -4.24 15.15 -7.06
C GLY A 182 -5.65 14.57 -6.99
N LYS A 183 -6.40 14.79 -5.89
CA LYS A 183 -7.80 14.36 -5.77
C LYS A 183 -8.74 15.41 -6.33
N LEU A 184 -9.56 15.03 -7.32
CA LEU A 184 -10.65 15.87 -7.82
C LEU A 184 -11.67 16.14 -6.69
N LEU A 185 -11.87 17.40 -6.37
CA LEU A 185 -12.83 17.84 -5.35
C LEU A 185 -14.18 18.24 -5.95
N LYS A 186 -14.16 18.92 -7.10
CA LYS A 186 -15.37 19.37 -7.79
C LYS A 186 -15.06 19.71 -9.24
N GLU A 187 -16.04 19.49 -10.10
CA GLU A 187 -16.06 19.98 -11.47
C GLU A 187 -17.45 20.51 -11.85
N ASP A 188 -17.49 21.41 -12.85
CA ASP A 188 -18.72 21.93 -13.45
C ASP A 188 -18.45 22.45 -14.88
N ASN A 189 -19.48 22.48 -15.74
CA ASN A 189 -19.38 22.88 -17.14
C ASN A 189 -19.77 24.35 -17.36
N GLY A 190 -19.50 24.89 -18.54
CA GLY A 190 -19.80 26.29 -18.89
C GLY A 190 -18.85 27.30 -18.23
N ALA A 191 -17.63 26.87 -17.92
CA ALA A 191 -16.61 27.71 -17.33
C ALA A 191 -16.13 28.80 -18.30
N MET A 192 -15.56 29.85 -17.75
CA MET A 192 -14.78 30.85 -18.51
C MET A 192 -13.30 30.61 -18.29
N SER A 193 -12.49 30.98 -19.28
CA SER A 193 -11.02 30.99 -19.23
C SER A 193 -10.48 32.37 -19.62
N PHE A 194 -9.16 32.54 -19.56
CA PHE A 194 -8.53 33.85 -19.74
C PHE A 194 -8.78 34.47 -21.12
N SER A 195 -9.05 33.67 -22.16
CA SER A 195 -9.47 34.16 -23.49
C SER A 195 -10.81 34.91 -23.47
N ASP A 196 -11.67 34.67 -22.49
CA ASP A 196 -12.99 35.31 -22.40
C ASP A 196 -12.91 36.76 -21.92
N PHE A 197 -11.74 37.20 -21.43
CA PHE A 197 -11.46 38.60 -21.16
C PHE A 197 -11.22 39.37 -22.46
N THR A 198 -12.30 39.80 -23.11
CA THR A 198 -12.25 40.45 -24.44
C THR A 198 -12.01 41.96 -24.38
N ALA A 199 -12.49 42.64 -23.34
CA ALA A 199 -12.38 44.09 -23.19
C ALA A 199 -10.96 44.53 -22.74
N PRO A 200 -10.35 45.58 -23.34
CA PRO A 200 -9.05 46.07 -22.91
C PRO A 200 -9.09 46.72 -21.50
N PRO A 201 -7.98 46.67 -20.73
CA PRO A 201 -7.88 47.39 -19.47
C PRO A 201 -7.99 48.90 -19.65
N VAL A 202 -8.56 49.60 -18.66
CA VAL A 202 -8.73 51.06 -18.71
C VAL A 202 -7.48 51.83 -18.25
N ASP A 203 -6.49 51.15 -17.68
CA ASP A 203 -5.21 51.73 -17.29
C ASP A 203 -4.02 50.85 -17.70
N ALA A 204 -2.81 51.42 -17.64
CA ALA A 204 -1.57 50.76 -18.04
C ALA A 204 -1.00 49.79 -16.98
N TYR A 205 -1.58 49.73 -15.77
CA TYR A 205 -1.08 48.88 -14.68
C TYR A 205 -1.69 47.47 -14.71
N HIS A 206 -2.79 47.28 -15.45
CA HIS A 206 -3.43 45.99 -15.68
C HIS A 206 -3.03 45.40 -17.04
N PRO A 207 -2.95 44.07 -17.17
CA PRO A 207 -3.27 43.07 -16.15
C PRO A 207 -2.11 42.73 -15.21
N PHE A 208 -2.44 42.33 -13.99
CA PHE A 208 -1.47 41.77 -13.03
C PHE A 208 -2.13 40.67 -12.18
N ALA A 209 -1.32 39.89 -11.47
CA ALA A 209 -1.82 38.92 -10.50
C ALA A 209 -1.28 39.18 -9.09
N THR A 210 -1.96 38.63 -8.10
CA THR A 210 -1.57 38.68 -6.69
C THR A 210 -1.63 37.29 -6.07
N LEU A 211 -0.70 37.03 -5.15
CA LEU A 211 -0.61 35.80 -4.38
C LEU A 211 -0.92 36.10 -2.91
N GLY A 212 -1.75 35.24 -2.30
CA GLY A 212 -2.14 35.35 -0.89
C GLY A 212 -3.03 36.55 -0.53
N HIS A 213 -3.49 37.33 -1.51
CA HIS A 213 -4.44 38.43 -1.33
C HIS A 213 -5.12 38.78 -2.66
N SER A 214 -6.21 39.55 -2.62
CA SER A 214 -6.84 40.16 -3.80
C SER A 214 -6.73 41.69 -3.77
N TYR A 215 -6.77 42.32 -4.93
CA TYR A 215 -6.95 43.78 -5.00
C TYR A 215 -8.30 44.17 -4.44
N TRP A 216 -8.32 45.33 -3.77
CA TRP A 216 -9.45 45.81 -3.00
C TRP A 216 -10.75 45.92 -3.83
N GLY A 217 -10.65 46.30 -5.11
CA GLY A 217 -11.81 46.38 -6.00
C GLY A 217 -12.41 45.04 -6.45
N CYS A 218 -11.69 43.91 -6.29
CA CYS A 218 -12.20 42.58 -6.66
C CYS A 218 -12.89 41.87 -5.49
N ASN A 219 -12.48 42.16 -4.25
CA ASN A 219 -13.05 41.61 -3.01
C ASN A 219 -13.29 40.08 -3.03
N ILE A 220 -12.30 39.30 -3.50
CA ILE A 220 -12.43 37.85 -3.65
C ILE A 220 -12.50 37.17 -2.27
N GLY A 221 -11.66 37.63 -1.34
CA GLY A 221 -11.56 37.14 0.03
C GLY A 221 -10.42 37.85 0.76
N GLU A 222 -10.36 37.68 2.07
CA GLU A 222 -9.34 38.25 2.94
C GLU A 222 -7.93 37.73 2.62
N PRO A 223 -6.85 38.36 3.13
CA PRO A 223 -5.51 37.83 3.00
C PRO A 223 -5.38 36.41 3.55
N PHE A 224 -4.63 35.58 2.82
CA PHE A 224 -4.34 34.20 3.18
C PHE A 224 -3.32 34.11 4.31
N ASP A 225 -3.66 33.38 5.37
CA ASP A 225 -2.77 33.17 6.52
C ASP A 225 -1.96 31.88 6.34
N GLY A 226 -0.77 32.01 5.77
CA GLY A 226 0.07 30.86 5.48
C GLY A 226 1.27 31.15 4.61
N LEU A 227 1.80 30.11 3.98
CA LEU A 227 2.92 30.16 3.07
C LEU A 227 2.47 29.75 1.66
N ILE A 228 3.00 30.41 0.63
CA ILE A 228 2.87 29.98 -0.78
C ILE A 228 4.27 29.68 -1.30
N ALA A 229 4.54 28.41 -1.63
CA ALA A 229 5.85 27.89 -2.03
C ALA A 229 5.96 27.59 -3.54
N GLY A 230 4.85 27.63 -4.28
CA GLY A 230 4.88 27.42 -5.72
C GLY A 230 3.67 27.98 -6.44
N LEU A 231 3.89 28.47 -7.65
CA LEU A 231 2.85 28.83 -8.62
C LEU A 231 3.27 28.34 -10.01
N LYS A 232 2.38 27.64 -10.71
CA LYS A 232 2.57 27.23 -12.11
C LYS A 232 1.31 27.54 -12.91
N ILE A 233 1.45 28.21 -14.05
CA ILE A 233 0.36 28.47 -15.01
C ILE A 233 0.71 27.77 -16.31
N MET A 234 -0.22 26.97 -16.83
CA MET A 234 -0.03 26.14 -18.00
C MET A 234 -1.16 26.41 -19.00
N ASP A 235 -0.78 26.59 -20.26
CA ASP A 235 -1.68 26.55 -21.39
C ASP A 235 -2.10 25.09 -21.64
N LEU A 236 -3.39 24.84 -21.77
CA LEU A 236 -3.93 23.53 -22.11
C LEU A 236 -4.40 23.55 -23.57
N PRO A 237 -4.23 22.46 -24.33
CA PRO A 237 -4.76 22.40 -25.70
C PRO A 237 -6.27 22.64 -25.69
N ALA A 238 -6.74 23.53 -26.55
CA ALA A 238 -8.15 23.89 -26.66
C ALA A 238 -9.02 22.64 -26.85
N GLU A 239 -10.03 22.46 -26.00
CA GLU A 239 -11.04 21.41 -26.19
C GLU A 239 -11.82 21.74 -27.48
N THR A 240 -11.66 20.94 -28.53
CA THR A 240 -12.54 21.00 -29.71
C THR A 240 -13.97 20.76 -29.22
N PRO A 241 -14.97 21.59 -29.57
CA PRO A 241 -16.37 21.23 -29.36
C PRO A 241 -16.61 19.95 -30.15
N VAL A 242 -16.74 18.85 -29.44
CA VAL A 242 -17.05 17.56 -30.04
C VAL A 242 -18.56 17.52 -30.18
N GLU A 243 -19.05 17.29 -31.40
CA GLU A 243 -20.45 16.95 -31.63
C GLU A 243 -20.87 15.88 -30.63
N GLU A 244 -21.91 16.19 -29.86
CA GLU A 244 -22.43 15.33 -28.81
C GLU A 244 -22.78 13.96 -29.39
N ASN A 245 -22.01 12.96 -28.99
CA ASN A 245 -22.47 11.59 -29.04
C ASN A 245 -23.57 11.49 -27.99
N THR A 246 -24.82 11.66 -28.42
CA THR A 246 -26.05 11.73 -27.63
C THR A 246 -26.43 10.35 -27.08
N GLN A 247 -25.55 9.76 -26.28
CA GLN A 247 -25.94 8.79 -25.27
C GLN A 247 -25.78 9.45 -23.91
N GLU A 248 -26.93 9.75 -23.30
CA GLU A 248 -27.10 10.36 -21.97
C GLU A 248 -25.99 9.93 -21.01
N ASN A 249 -25.08 10.86 -20.69
CA ASN A 249 -24.12 10.71 -19.60
C ASN A 249 -24.88 10.78 -18.28
N ASP A 250 -25.45 9.64 -17.89
CA ASP A 250 -26.14 9.51 -16.62
C ASP A 250 -25.13 9.65 -15.47
N SER A 251 -25.50 10.45 -14.47
CA SER A 251 -24.74 10.87 -13.29
C SER A 251 -24.34 9.71 -12.35
N ALA A 252 -23.60 8.73 -12.86
CA ALA A 252 -23.15 7.57 -12.10
C ALA A 252 -22.03 7.95 -11.13
N SER A 253 -22.24 7.71 -9.83
CA SER A 253 -21.23 7.92 -8.80
C SER A 253 -20.02 7.01 -9.03
N ARG A 254 -18.83 7.62 -9.08
CA ARG A 254 -17.54 6.92 -9.14
C ARG A 254 -17.03 6.49 -7.76
N ALA A 255 -17.57 7.07 -6.68
CA ALA A 255 -17.16 6.78 -5.31
C ALA A 255 -17.69 5.43 -4.80
N ASP A 256 -18.79 4.95 -5.39
CA ASP A 256 -19.37 3.63 -5.12
C ASP A 256 -19.83 2.99 -6.44
N ALA A 257 -18.84 2.62 -7.27
CA ALA A 257 -19.06 2.06 -8.59
C ALA A 257 -19.92 0.79 -8.49
N ASN A 258 -21.04 0.76 -9.22
CA ASN A 258 -21.94 -0.39 -9.26
C ASN A 258 -22.48 -0.63 -10.67
N LEU A 259 -22.71 -1.91 -10.99
CA LEU A 259 -23.23 -2.39 -12.27
C LEU A 259 -24.34 -3.41 -11.99
N LEU A 260 -25.50 -3.22 -12.61
CA LEU A 260 -26.61 -4.17 -12.53
C LEU A 260 -26.46 -5.27 -13.59
N LEU A 261 -26.28 -6.50 -13.13
CA LEU A 261 -26.25 -7.69 -13.96
C LEU A 261 -27.69 -8.16 -14.15
N LYS A 262 -28.27 -7.85 -15.31
CA LYS A 262 -29.61 -8.30 -15.65
C LYS A 262 -29.58 -9.77 -16.05
N ARG A 263 -30.64 -10.49 -15.68
CA ARG A 263 -30.91 -11.80 -16.25
C ARG A 263 -31.33 -11.62 -17.72
N THR A 264 -30.78 -12.43 -18.62
CA THR A 264 -31.21 -12.50 -20.03
C THR A 264 -31.72 -13.90 -20.35
N ASP A 265 -32.78 -14.00 -21.14
CA ASP A 265 -33.26 -15.27 -21.70
C ASP A 265 -32.76 -15.49 -23.15
N ALA A 266 -32.04 -14.52 -23.72
CA ALA A 266 -31.33 -14.63 -24.98
C ALA A 266 -29.81 -14.57 -24.72
N SER A 267 -29.13 -15.72 -24.83
CA SER A 267 -27.67 -15.81 -24.68
C SER A 267 -26.96 -15.20 -25.90
N PRO A 268 -25.87 -14.42 -25.71
CA PRO A 268 -25.09 -13.90 -26.82
C PRO A 268 -24.32 -15.01 -27.55
N VAL A 269 -24.01 -14.78 -28.83
CA VAL A 269 -23.07 -15.58 -29.60
C VAL A 269 -21.67 -15.02 -29.33
N ILE A 270 -20.79 -15.80 -28.70
CA ILE A 270 -19.44 -15.33 -28.35
C ILE A 270 -18.55 -15.29 -29.60
N ASP A 271 -18.65 -14.21 -30.36
CA ASP A 271 -17.86 -13.95 -31.57
C ASP A 271 -17.08 -12.62 -31.52
N GLY A 272 -17.18 -11.90 -30.41
CA GLY A 272 -16.52 -10.62 -30.16
C GLY A 272 -17.28 -9.44 -30.77
N ARG A 273 -18.44 -9.66 -31.40
CA ARG A 273 -19.27 -8.62 -32.02
C ARG A 273 -20.42 -8.30 -31.08
N LEU A 274 -20.37 -7.10 -30.49
CA LEU A 274 -21.34 -6.63 -29.50
C LEU A 274 -22.72 -6.22 -30.09
N ASN A 275 -23.20 -6.93 -31.11
CA ASN A 275 -24.41 -6.60 -31.86
C ASN A 275 -25.64 -7.44 -31.46
N ASP A 276 -25.47 -8.46 -30.62
CA ASP A 276 -26.56 -9.26 -30.07
C ASP A 276 -27.58 -8.40 -29.28
N SER A 277 -28.85 -8.82 -29.31
CA SER A 277 -29.94 -8.08 -28.68
C SER A 277 -29.81 -7.93 -27.16
N CYS A 278 -29.17 -8.90 -26.48
CA CYS A 278 -29.00 -8.84 -25.03
C CYS A 278 -28.12 -7.65 -24.61
N TRP A 279 -27.08 -7.31 -25.39
CA TRP A 279 -26.19 -6.18 -25.09
C TRP A 279 -26.85 -4.81 -25.22
N LYS A 280 -27.92 -4.71 -26.03
CA LYS A 280 -28.74 -3.49 -26.12
C LYS A 280 -29.56 -3.24 -24.84
N SER A 281 -29.93 -4.31 -24.15
CA SER A 281 -30.70 -4.25 -22.90
C SER A 281 -29.84 -4.23 -21.63
N ALA A 282 -28.56 -4.61 -21.76
CA ALA A 282 -27.59 -4.62 -20.68
C ALA A 282 -27.32 -3.22 -20.14
N GLU A 283 -27.01 -3.14 -18.84
CA GLU A 283 -26.45 -1.92 -18.31
C GLU A 283 -24.95 -1.87 -18.63
N TRP A 284 -24.48 -0.72 -19.11
CA TRP A 284 -23.06 -0.46 -19.36
C TRP A 284 -22.45 0.35 -18.20
N THR A 285 -21.18 0.08 -17.90
CA THR A 285 -20.40 0.86 -16.96
C THR A 285 -20.27 2.31 -17.44
N ALA A 286 -19.92 3.21 -16.52
CA ALA A 286 -19.35 4.48 -16.95
C ALA A 286 -18.04 4.21 -17.72
N PRO A 287 -17.60 5.13 -18.61
CA PRO A 287 -16.30 5.00 -19.26
C PRO A 287 -15.18 4.85 -18.23
N PHE A 288 -14.22 3.98 -18.53
CA PHE A 288 -13.10 3.69 -17.64
C PHE A 288 -12.33 4.98 -17.35
N LEU A 289 -11.90 5.14 -16.10
CA LEU A 289 -10.99 6.21 -15.72
C LEU A 289 -9.61 5.89 -16.28
N VAL A 290 -9.12 6.69 -17.23
CA VAL A 290 -7.73 6.60 -17.68
C VAL A 290 -6.85 7.32 -16.66
N LEU A 291 -5.91 6.59 -16.07
CA LEU A 291 -5.04 7.09 -15.02
C LEU A 291 -3.90 7.91 -15.63
N GLY A 292 -3.51 8.96 -14.91
CA GLY A 292 -2.22 9.57 -15.13
C GLY A 292 -1.08 8.60 -14.81
N ALA A 293 0.14 9.01 -15.14
CA ALA A 293 1.35 8.29 -14.80
C ALA A 293 2.37 9.23 -14.17
N MET A 294 3.29 8.68 -13.36
CA MET A 294 4.49 9.43 -13.01
C MET A 294 5.28 9.73 -14.28
N SER A 295 5.70 10.98 -14.44
CA SER A 295 6.53 11.42 -15.55
C SER A 295 7.79 10.55 -15.60
N GLN A 296 8.05 9.97 -16.76
CA GLN A 296 9.28 9.22 -17.01
C GLN A 296 10.52 10.13 -17.08
N SER A 297 10.30 11.45 -17.19
CA SER A 297 11.37 12.44 -17.35
C SER A 297 11.62 13.30 -16.10
N ILE A 298 10.62 13.41 -15.21
CA ILE A 298 10.71 14.24 -14.00
C ILE A 298 10.20 13.43 -12.80
N ASN A 299 11.11 12.97 -11.94
CA ASN A 299 10.77 12.18 -10.76
C ASN A 299 9.84 12.97 -9.82
N GLY A 300 8.72 12.36 -9.43
CA GLY A 300 7.70 12.96 -8.55
C GLY A 300 6.66 13.84 -9.26
N LEU A 301 6.75 14.03 -10.59
CA LEU A 301 5.71 14.72 -11.36
C LEU A 301 4.63 13.72 -11.80
N TRP A 302 3.37 13.97 -11.47
CA TRP A 302 2.24 13.19 -11.98
C TRP A 302 1.69 13.84 -13.26
N GLU A 303 1.76 13.14 -14.38
CA GLU A 303 1.22 13.53 -15.68
C GLU A 303 -0.19 12.97 -15.84
N THR A 304 -1.16 13.83 -16.16
CA THR A 304 -2.53 13.40 -16.47
C THR A 304 -2.55 12.69 -17.83
N ALA A 305 -3.39 11.66 -17.97
CA ALA A 305 -3.58 10.98 -19.24
C ALA A 305 -4.01 11.94 -20.36
N ASP A 306 -3.44 11.77 -21.56
CA ASP A 306 -3.80 12.53 -22.76
C ASP A 306 -5.31 12.39 -23.04
N SER A 307 -5.97 13.52 -23.32
CA SER A 307 -7.41 13.61 -23.55
C SER A 307 -7.92 12.66 -24.64
N LYS A 308 -7.10 12.31 -25.63
CA LYS A 308 -7.48 11.35 -26.69
C LYS A 308 -7.84 9.98 -26.11
N PHE A 309 -7.17 9.55 -25.04
CA PHE A 309 -7.44 8.28 -24.37
C PHE A 309 -8.70 8.37 -23.52
N GLN A 310 -8.97 9.52 -22.89
CA GLN A 310 -10.24 9.74 -22.16
C GLN A 310 -11.45 9.72 -23.11
N LYS A 311 -11.31 10.32 -24.30
CA LYS A 311 -12.36 10.32 -25.34
C LYS A 311 -12.63 8.94 -25.94
N THR A 312 -11.66 8.03 -25.84
CA THR A 312 -11.74 6.64 -26.33
C THR A 312 -11.66 5.64 -25.17
N ALA A 313 -12.12 6.05 -23.98
CA ALA A 313 -12.13 5.20 -22.81
C ALA A 313 -13.09 4.00 -23.01
N SER A 314 -12.66 2.84 -22.54
CA SER A 314 -13.44 1.61 -22.65
C SER A 314 -14.66 1.62 -21.73
N SER A 315 -15.65 0.80 -22.05
CA SER A 315 -16.80 0.52 -21.18
C SER A 315 -17.09 -0.96 -21.21
N ALA A 316 -17.75 -1.45 -20.15
CA ALA A 316 -18.06 -2.86 -19.97
C ALA A 316 -19.53 -3.09 -19.69
N ALA A 317 -20.02 -4.29 -19.94
CA ALA A 317 -21.33 -4.76 -19.52
C ALA A 317 -21.23 -6.19 -19.03
N MET A 318 -22.16 -6.58 -18.15
CA MET A 318 -22.31 -7.96 -17.71
C MET A 318 -23.77 -8.36 -17.61
N LEU A 319 -24.03 -9.63 -17.92
CA LEU A 319 -25.33 -10.28 -17.86
C LEU A 319 -25.16 -11.68 -17.29
N TYR A 320 -26.28 -12.34 -16.99
CA TYR A 320 -26.28 -13.77 -16.66
C TYR A 320 -27.51 -14.48 -17.23
N SER A 321 -27.37 -15.76 -17.55
CA SER A 321 -28.46 -16.64 -17.95
C SER A 321 -28.19 -18.04 -17.45
N GLY A 322 -29.17 -18.66 -16.76
CA GLY A 322 -28.98 -19.97 -16.15
C GLY A 322 -27.76 -20.00 -15.23
N ASP A 323 -26.78 -20.82 -15.56
CA ASP A 323 -25.53 -21.05 -14.84
C ASP A 323 -24.31 -20.32 -15.44
N THR A 324 -24.52 -19.38 -16.37
CA THR A 324 -23.44 -18.74 -17.12
C THR A 324 -23.46 -17.21 -16.96
N LEU A 325 -22.29 -16.64 -16.67
CA LEU A 325 -22.02 -15.21 -16.72
C LEU A 325 -21.56 -14.81 -18.11
N TYR A 326 -22.06 -13.68 -18.59
CA TYR A 326 -21.62 -13.06 -19.83
C TYR A 326 -21.02 -11.70 -19.52
N ALA A 327 -19.88 -11.39 -20.12
CA ALA A 327 -19.25 -10.09 -20.01
C ALA A 327 -18.82 -9.59 -21.38
N ALA A 328 -18.88 -8.27 -21.56
CA ALA A 328 -18.44 -7.59 -22.76
C ALA A 328 -17.60 -6.38 -22.38
N ILE A 329 -16.54 -6.11 -23.15
CA ILE A 329 -15.80 -4.85 -23.09
C ILE A 329 -15.72 -4.27 -24.48
N ARG A 330 -16.12 -3.01 -24.60
CA ARG A 330 -15.92 -2.19 -25.79
C ARG A 330 -14.64 -1.38 -25.61
N SER A 331 -13.64 -1.58 -26.48
CA SER A 331 -12.34 -0.91 -26.35
C SER A 331 -11.95 -0.11 -27.59
N PRO A 332 -12.53 1.10 -27.77
CA PRO A 332 -12.06 2.03 -28.81
C PRO A 332 -10.66 2.55 -28.45
N TYR A 333 -9.91 2.99 -29.45
CA TYR A 333 -8.63 3.65 -29.27
C TYR A 333 -8.43 4.79 -30.28
N PRO A 334 -7.53 5.74 -30.02
CA PRO A 334 -7.30 6.87 -30.91
C PRO A 334 -6.89 6.43 -32.32
N ALA A 335 -7.42 7.12 -33.34
CA ALA A 335 -7.06 6.86 -34.73
C ALA A 335 -5.55 7.01 -34.97
N GLY A 336 -4.98 6.15 -35.80
CA GLY A 336 -3.55 6.15 -36.15
C GLY A 336 -2.64 5.49 -35.12
N MET A 337 -3.16 4.96 -34.02
CA MET A 337 -2.37 4.14 -33.10
C MET A 337 -2.26 2.69 -33.58
N THR A 338 -1.14 2.05 -33.26
CA THR A 338 -0.89 0.63 -33.56
C THR A 338 -1.21 -0.20 -32.33
N LEU A 339 -2.10 -1.17 -32.50
CA LEU A 339 -2.50 -2.13 -31.48
C LEU A 339 -1.50 -3.29 -31.43
N ARG A 340 -1.07 -3.68 -30.24
CA ARG A 340 -0.22 -4.85 -30.01
C ARG A 340 -1.04 -6.05 -29.54
N ALA A 341 -0.86 -7.20 -30.18
CA ALA A 341 -1.54 -8.46 -29.87
C ALA A 341 -0.71 -9.66 -30.38
N GLU A 342 0.46 -9.88 -29.79
CA GLU A 342 1.42 -10.91 -30.21
C GLU A 342 1.35 -12.18 -29.37
N GLN A 343 0.89 -12.06 -28.13
CA GLN A 343 0.89 -13.15 -27.15
C GLN A 343 -0.23 -14.16 -27.42
N LYS A 344 0.02 -15.43 -27.07
CA LYS A 344 -0.93 -16.53 -27.18
C LYS A 344 -1.56 -16.87 -25.84
N THR A 345 -2.64 -17.65 -25.87
CA THR A 345 -3.34 -18.08 -24.65
C THR A 345 -2.39 -18.81 -23.71
N GLY A 346 -2.37 -18.39 -22.43
CA GLY A 346 -1.49 -18.92 -21.39
C GLY A 346 -0.12 -18.24 -21.30
N GLU A 347 0.24 -17.37 -22.25
CA GLU A 347 1.45 -16.54 -22.18
C GLU A 347 1.21 -15.26 -21.37
N ASN A 348 2.21 -14.39 -21.30
CA ASN A 348 2.18 -13.14 -20.54
C ASN A 348 1.40 -12.06 -21.32
N ILE A 349 0.08 -12.06 -21.18
CA ILE A 349 -0.85 -11.17 -21.92
C ILE A 349 -0.59 -9.67 -21.67
N TRP A 350 -0.02 -9.28 -20.52
CA TRP A 350 0.32 -7.88 -20.22
C TRP A 350 1.31 -7.23 -21.19
N LEU A 351 2.04 -8.03 -21.98
CA LEU A 351 2.92 -7.50 -23.00
C LEU A 351 2.17 -6.90 -24.20
N ASP A 352 0.87 -7.21 -24.35
CA ASP A 352 -0.01 -6.69 -25.39
C ASP A 352 -0.94 -5.58 -24.90
N ASP A 353 -1.65 -4.93 -25.83
CA ASP A 353 -2.87 -4.20 -25.47
C ASP A 353 -3.93 -5.21 -25.03
N CYS A 354 -4.36 -5.13 -23.78
CA CYS A 354 -5.25 -6.10 -23.18
C CYS A 354 -6.32 -5.46 -22.28
N VAL A 355 -7.40 -6.21 -22.08
CA VAL A 355 -8.45 -5.91 -21.10
C VAL A 355 -8.45 -6.96 -20.01
N GLU A 356 -8.95 -6.58 -18.85
CA GLU A 356 -8.94 -7.43 -17.66
C GLU A 356 -10.30 -7.46 -16.99
N PHE A 357 -10.77 -8.66 -16.68
CA PHE A 357 -12.01 -8.90 -15.93
C PHE A 357 -11.66 -9.39 -14.53
N PHE A 358 -12.00 -8.60 -13.51
CA PHE A 358 -11.84 -8.97 -12.11
C PHE A 358 -13.18 -9.35 -11.50
N LEU A 359 -13.26 -10.53 -10.88
CA LEU A 359 -14.48 -11.09 -10.30
C LEU A 359 -14.18 -11.64 -8.92
N ARG A 360 -14.81 -11.11 -7.88
CA ARG A 360 -14.76 -11.61 -6.51
C ARG A 360 -16.16 -12.04 -6.08
N PRO A 361 -16.45 -13.35 -6.12
CA PRO A 361 -17.71 -13.86 -5.63
C PRO A 361 -17.96 -13.54 -4.16
N GLU A 362 -19.22 -13.42 -3.77
CA GLU A 362 -19.60 -13.21 -2.37
C GLU A 362 -19.02 -14.31 -1.46
N ASN A 363 -18.57 -13.90 -0.26
CA ASN A 363 -17.94 -14.76 0.74
C ASN A 363 -16.74 -15.55 0.18
N SER A 364 -16.00 -14.95 -0.76
CA SER A 364 -14.76 -15.52 -1.28
C SER A 364 -13.53 -14.77 -0.76
N ASP A 365 -12.55 -15.54 -0.33
CA ASP A 365 -11.22 -15.06 0.02
C ASP A 365 -10.32 -14.88 -1.22
N ALA A 366 -10.83 -15.30 -2.38
CA ALA A 366 -10.19 -15.16 -3.67
C ALA A 366 -10.95 -14.21 -4.60
N TYR A 367 -10.22 -13.58 -5.51
CA TYR A 367 -10.78 -12.92 -6.68
C TYR A 367 -10.06 -13.41 -7.94
N TYR A 368 -10.79 -13.46 -9.04
CA TYR A 368 -10.36 -14.02 -10.30
C TYR A 368 -10.08 -12.88 -11.26
N GLN A 369 -9.01 -13.00 -12.04
CA GLN A 369 -8.59 -12.07 -13.07
C GLN A 369 -8.54 -12.83 -14.40
N LEU A 370 -9.15 -12.30 -15.44
CA LEU A 370 -9.00 -12.80 -16.81
C LEU A 370 -8.45 -11.67 -17.66
N LEU A 371 -7.28 -11.87 -18.23
CA LEU A 371 -6.64 -10.96 -19.18
C LEU A 371 -6.92 -11.45 -20.59
N VAL A 372 -7.28 -10.54 -21.49
CA VAL A 372 -7.59 -10.86 -22.88
C VAL A 372 -6.98 -9.81 -23.79
N ASN A 373 -6.15 -10.22 -24.75
CA ASN A 373 -5.61 -9.32 -25.78
C ASN A 373 -6.59 -9.14 -26.95
N ALA A 374 -6.25 -8.24 -27.87
CA ALA A 374 -7.10 -7.93 -29.01
C ALA A 374 -7.31 -9.06 -30.04
N ASN A 375 -6.57 -10.17 -29.96
CA ASN A 375 -6.80 -11.37 -30.77
C ASN A 375 -7.63 -12.44 -30.04
N GLY A 376 -8.08 -12.16 -28.80
CA GLY A 376 -8.85 -13.10 -27.98
C GLY A 376 -7.98 -14.15 -27.27
N ALA A 377 -6.64 -14.03 -27.36
CA ALA A 377 -5.76 -14.82 -26.53
C ALA A 377 -5.85 -14.33 -25.09
N TRP A 378 -5.81 -15.25 -24.13
CA TRP A 378 -6.13 -14.94 -22.74
C TRP A 378 -5.26 -15.66 -21.72
N GLN A 379 -5.22 -15.10 -20.52
CA GLN A 379 -4.59 -15.68 -19.35
C GLN A 379 -5.52 -15.49 -18.14
N GLY A 380 -5.70 -16.53 -17.34
CA GLY A 380 -6.47 -16.46 -16.11
C GLY A 380 -5.57 -16.52 -14.88
N MET A 381 -5.89 -15.71 -13.88
CA MET A 381 -5.29 -15.75 -12.56
C MET A 381 -6.35 -15.78 -11.48
N LYS A 382 -6.00 -16.38 -10.35
CA LYS A 382 -6.77 -16.34 -9.12
C LYS A 382 -5.89 -15.78 -8.02
N HIS A 383 -6.31 -14.65 -7.49
CA HIS A 383 -5.65 -13.92 -6.42
C HIS A 383 -6.40 -14.11 -5.12
N PHE A 384 -5.74 -13.81 -4.03
CA PHE A 384 -6.27 -14.07 -2.70
C PHE A 384 -5.81 -13.02 -1.69
N SER A 385 -6.49 -12.94 -0.54
CA SER A 385 -6.25 -11.90 0.47
C SER A 385 -4.83 -11.89 1.07
N ASN A 386 -4.15 -13.03 1.10
CA ASN A 386 -2.77 -13.13 1.60
C ASN A 386 -1.69 -12.63 0.61
N GLY A 387 -2.09 -12.14 -0.57
CA GLY A 387 -1.22 -11.57 -1.59
C GLY A 387 -0.63 -12.56 -2.61
N LYS A 388 -0.89 -13.87 -2.48
CA LYS A 388 -0.47 -14.85 -3.50
C LYS A 388 -1.48 -14.95 -4.64
N SER A 389 -0.98 -15.29 -5.82
CA SER A 389 -1.72 -15.44 -7.08
C SER A 389 -1.34 -16.76 -7.73
N GLU A 390 -2.30 -17.46 -8.35
CA GLU A 390 -2.08 -18.71 -9.09
C GLU A 390 -2.70 -18.64 -10.49
N ALA A 391 -2.12 -19.37 -11.45
CA ALA A 391 -2.71 -19.50 -12.77
C ALA A 391 -4.06 -20.21 -12.68
N TRP A 392 -5.05 -19.70 -13.41
CA TRP A 392 -6.42 -20.22 -13.39
C TRP A 392 -6.90 -20.49 -14.81
N THR A 393 -7.40 -21.70 -15.04
CA THR A 393 -7.95 -22.13 -16.33
C THR A 393 -9.41 -22.54 -16.13
N PRO A 394 -10.38 -21.62 -16.34
CA PRO A 394 -11.79 -21.91 -16.15
C PRO A 394 -12.31 -22.92 -17.19
N ALA A 395 -12.84 -24.05 -16.70
CA ALA A 395 -13.46 -25.05 -17.56
C ALA A 395 -14.72 -24.50 -18.25
N GLY A 396 -14.85 -24.75 -19.56
CA GLY A 396 -16.03 -24.39 -20.34
C GLY A 396 -16.16 -22.91 -20.69
N MET A 397 -15.17 -22.07 -20.34
CA MET A 397 -15.16 -20.66 -20.71
C MET A 397 -15.01 -20.48 -22.24
N LYS A 398 -15.70 -19.49 -22.79
CA LYS A 398 -15.54 -19.05 -24.18
C LYS A 398 -15.18 -17.58 -24.21
N ILE A 399 -14.20 -17.22 -25.03
CA ILE A 399 -13.76 -15.84 -25.25
C ILE A 399 -13.62 -15.62 -26.75
N ALA A 400 -14.06 -14.46 -27.24
CA ALA A 400 -13.83 -14.02 -28.60
C ALA A 400 -13.51 -12.53 -28.63
N ALA A 401 -12.71 -12.14 -29.62
CA ALA A 401 -12.33 -10.76 -29.89
C ALA A 401 -12.66 -10.38 -31.33
N SER A 402 -13.16 -9.17 -31.53
CA SER A 402 -13.35 -8.57 -32.85
C SER A 402 -12.52 -7.30 -32.98
N ARG A 403 -11.81 -7.14 -34.11
CA ARG A 403 -10.96 -5.98 -34.37
C ARG A 403 -11.55 -5.11 -35.48
N SER A 404 -11.42 -3.80 -35.30
CA SER A 404 -11.70 -2.79 -36.33
C SER A 404 -10.53 -1.81 -36.42
N ALA A 405 -10.65 -0.80 -37.29
CA ALA A 405 -9.58 0.18 -37.53
C ALA A 405 -9.18 0.98 -36.28
N ASN A 406 -10.08 1.13 -35.31
CA ASN A 406 -9.90 1.95 -34.11
C ASN A 406 -10.57 1.35 -32.85
N ALA A 407 -10.84 0.05 -32.84
CA ALA A 407 -11.33 -0.64 -31.66
C ALA A 407 -10.95 -2.12 -31.67
N PHE A 408 -10.90 -2.73 -30.48
CA PHE A 408 -11.02 -4.16 -30.31
C PHE A 408 -12.08 -4.43 -29.23
N ASP A 409 -13.03 -5.30 -29.51
CA ASP A 409 -14.12 -5.62 -28.60
C ASP A 409 -14.00 -7.07 -28.15
N ILE A 410 -14.33 -7.33 -26.87
CA ILE A 410 -14.21 -8.66 -26.25
C ILE A 410 -15.58 -9.11 -25.76
N GLU A 411 -15.90 -10.39 -26.00
CA GLU A 411 -17.01 -11.10 -25.38
C GLU A 411 -16.50 -12.33 -24.62
N LEU A 412 -17.12 -12.59 -23.47
CA LEU A 412 -16.80 -13.68 -22.56
C LEU A 412 -18.09 -14.38 -22.13
N ALA A 413 -18.10 -15.71 -22.20
CA ALA A 413 -19.03 -16.56 -21.46
C ALA A 413 -18.25 -17.39 -20.43
N LEU A 414 -18.58 -17.22 -19.16
CA LEU A 414 -17.94 -17.88 -18.02
C LEU A 414 -18.98 -18.70 -17.24
N PRO A 415 -18.87 -20.04 -17.24
CA PRO A 415 -19.70 -20.88 -16.39
C PRO A 415 -19.48 -20.57 -14.90
N LEU A 416 -20.54 -20.38 -14.13
CA LEU A 416 -20.47 -20.09 -12.69
C LEU A 416 -19.82 -21.23 -11.90
N ALA A 417 -19.96 -22.46 -12.38
CA ALA A 417 -19.29 -23.64 -11.80
C ALA A 417 -17.76 -23.51 -11.82
N ALA A 418 -17.17 -22.80 -12.80
CA ALA A 418 -15.73 -22.54 -12.84
C ALA A 418 -15.25 -21.64 -11.69
N LEU A 419 -16.18 -20.91 -11.05
CA LEU A 419 -15.95 -20.10 -9.84
C LEU A 419 -16.37 -20.83 -8.56
N GLY A 420 -16.84 -22.08 -8.66
CA GLY A 420 -17.44 -22.82 -7.54
C GLY A 420 -18.75 -22.22 -7.05
N LYS A 421 -19.51 -21.55 -7.92
CA LYS A 421 -20.76 -20.85 -7.58
C LYS A 421 -21.91 -21.30 -8.47
N THR A 422 -23.13 -21.00 -8.00
CA THR A 422 -24.38 -21.08 -8.77
C THR A 422 -24.93 -19.67 -8.99
N ALA A 423 -25.99 -19.55 -9.79
CA ALA A 423 -26.66 -18.27 -10.02
C ALA A 423 -27.04 -17.60 -8.69
N PRO A 424 -26.56 -16.37 -8.43
CA PRO A 424 -26.92 -15.65 -7.21
C PRO A 424 -28.40 -15.27 -7.19
N ALA A 425 -28.96 -15.12 -5.97
CA ALA A 425 -30.31 -14.61 -5.81
C ALA A 425 -30.38 -13.12 -6.21
N PRO A 426 -31.56 -12.62 -6.63
CA PRO A 426 -31.75 -11.19 -6.84
C PRO A 426 -31.34 -10.36 -5.60
N GLY A 427 -30.54 -9.32 -5.84
CA GLY A 427 -29.98 -8.44 -4.81
C GLY A 427 -28.67 -8.94 -4.20
N SER A 428 -28.17 -10.13 -4.53
CA SER A 428 -26.82 -10.56 -4.16
C SER A 428 -25.76 -9.67 -4.81
N VAL A 429 -24.63 -9.53 -4.14
CA VAL A 429 -23.52 -8.66 -4.60
C VAL A 429 -22.22 -9.45 -4.68
N TRP A 430 -21.61 -9.40 -5.85
CA TRP A 430 -20.19 -9.72 -6.00
C TRP A 430 -19.41 -8.41 -6.13
N THR A 431 -18.11 -8.43 -5.87
CA THR A 431 -17.26 -7.28 -6.18
C THR A 431 -16.36 -7.60 -7.35
N GLY A 432 -15.89 -6.60 -8.07
CA GLY A 432 -14.96 -6.79 -9.17
C GLY A 432 -14.60 -5.50 -9.86
N ASN A 433 -13.90 -5.62 -10.98
CA ASN A 433 -13.50 -4.48 -11.78
C ASN A 433 -13.33 -4.89 -13.24
N PHE A 434 -13.34 -3.90 -14.12
CA PHE A 434 -12.86 -4.06 -15.48
C PHE A 434 -11.72 -3.09 -15.68
N ALA A 435 -10.62 -3.55 -16.25
CA ALA A 435 -9.47 -2.73 -16.55
C ALA A 435 -9.01 -2.91 -17.99
N ARG A 436 -8.15 -2.00 -18.43
CA ARG A 436 -7.46 -2.07 -19.70
C ARG A 436 -6.07 -1.48 -19.55
N GLU A 437 -5.10 -2.20 -20.09
CA GLU A 437 -3.70 -1.82 -20.12
C GLU A 437 -3.18 -1.82 -21.56
N GLY A 438 -2.30 -0.88 -21.85
CA GLY A 438 -1.61 -0.80 -23.14
C GLY A 438 -1.41 0.61 -23.66
N ALA A 439 -0.61 0.70 -24.72
CA ALA A 439 -0.31 1.98 -25.36
C ALA A 439 -1.58 2.63 -25.93
N THR A 440 -2.54 1.83 -26.41
CA THR A 440 -3.76 2.31 -27.04
C THR A 440 -4.81 2.87 -26.07
N CYS A 441 -4.62 2.71 -24.76
CA CYS A 441 -5.44 3.35 -23.71
C CYS A 441 -4.67 4.35 -22.84
N GLY A 442 -3.42 4.66 -23.18
CA GLY A 442 -2.63 5.64 -22.42
C GLY A 442 -2.00 5.09 -21.15
N GLY A 443 -1.73 3.77 -21.09
CA GLY A 443 -1.14 3.11 -19.93
C GLY A 443 -2.18 2.28 -19.18
N LEU A 444 -2.77 2.84 -18.12
CA LEU A 444 -3.71 2.13 -17.24
C LEU A 444 -5.08 2.79 -17.24
N SER A 445 -6.14 2.01 -17.41
CA SER A 445 -7.52 2.50 -17.24
C SER A 445 -8.42 1.45 -16.58
N SER A 446 -9.38 1.88 -15.76
CA SER A 446 -10.31 0.95 -15.12
C SER A 446 -11.66 1.56 -14.77
N TRP A 447 -12.69 0.74 -14.62
CA TRP A 447 -14.03 1.17 -14.27
C TRP A 447 -14.13 1.68 -12.82
N ALA A 448 -13.82 0.83 -11.85
CA ALA A 448 -13.76 1.20 -10.44
C ALA A 448 -12.37 1.82 -10.14
N PRO A 449 -12.29 2.91 -9.36
CA PRO A 449 -11.07 3.66 -9.13
C PRO A 449 -10.11 2.94 -8.17
N VAL A 450 -9.49 1.87 -8.67
CA VAL A 450 -8.55 1.01 -7.95
C VAL A 450 -7.11 1.54 -7.95
N GLY A 451 -6.84 2.73 -8.51
CA GLY A 451 -5.51 3.33 -8.54
C GLY A 451 -4.53 2.62 -9.49
N THR A 452 -3.22 2.82 -9.28
CA THR A 452 -2.14 2.34 -10.17
C THR A 452 -1.85 0.84 -10.09
N SER A 453 -2.52 0.13 -9.19
CA SER A 453 -2.50 -1.33 -9.12
C SER A 453 -3.93 -1.82 -9.20
N PHE A 454 -4.24 -2.61 -10.23
CA PHE A 454 -5.56 -3.20 -10.37
C PHE A 454 -5.85 -4.28 -9.33
N LEU A 455 -4.82 -4.80 -8.65
CA LEU A 455 -4.90 -5.80 -7.58
C LEU A 455 -5.29 -5.17 -6.22
N ALA A 456 -6.36 -4.39 -6.22
CA ALA A 456 -6.89 -3.71 -5.03
C ALA A 456 -8.34 -4.14 -4.75
N PRO A 457 -8.57 -5.37 -4.26
CA PRO A 457 -9.92 -5.93 -4.09
C PRO A 457 -10.81 -5.13 -3.14
N ASP A 458 -10.22 -4.38 -2.20
CA ASP A 458 -10.95 -3.49 -1.28
C ASP A 458 -11.54 -2.25 -1.98
N ARG A 459 -11.11 -1.97 -3.22
CA ARG A 459 -11.59 -0.86 -4.05
C ARG A 459 -12.42 -1.31 -5.25
N PHE A 460 -12.74 -2.60 -5.33
CA PHE A 460 -13.58 -3.13 -6.39
C PHE A 460 -14.99 -2.55 -6.38
N GLY A 461 -15.56 -2.38 -7.57
CA GLY A 461 -16.96 -2.02 -7.74
C GLY A 461 -17.90 -3.19 -7.40
N LYS A 462 -19.19 -2.91 -7.34
CA LYS A 462 -20.23 -3.88 -6.99
C LYS A 462 -20.98 -4.37 -8.23
N PHE A 463 -21.02 -5.69 -8.41
CA PHE A 463 -21.89 -6.38 -9.36
C PHE A 463 -23.15 -6.80 -8.63
N VAL A 464 -24.24 -6.09 -8.90
CA VAL A 464 -25.55 -6.35 -8.28
C VAL A 464 -26.33 -7.29 -9.19
N PHE A 465 -26.72 -8.45 -8.69
CA PHE A 465 -27.44 -9.45 -9.49
C PHE A 465 -28.95 -9.19 -9.49
N GLY A 466 -29.55 -9.14 -10.68
CA GLY A 466 -31.00 -9.12 -10.89
C GLY A 466 -31.70 -7.80 -10.58
N SER A 467 -31.56 -7.27 -9.36
CA SER A 467 -32.38 -6.17 -8.84
C SER A 467 -31.63 -5.35 -7.77
N ARG A 468 -31.44 -4.04 -8.00
CA ARG A 468 -30.85 -3.13 -7.00
C ARG A 468 -31.80 -2.90 -5.84
N LYS A 469 -33.10 -2.90 -6.11
CA LYS A 469 -34.12 -2.78 -5.08
C LYS A 469 -34.01 -3.92 -4.07
N ASP A 470 -33.85 -5.16 -4.53
CA ASP A 470 -33.70 -6.33 -3.65
C ASP A 470 -32.40 -6.28 -2.85
N TYR A 471 -31.32 -5.72 -3.40
CA TYR A 471 -30.09 -5.47 -2.64
C TYR A 471 -30.36 -4.60 -1.41
N PHE A 472 -31.05 -3.46 -1.57
CA PHE A 472 -31.37 -2.58 -0.46
C PHE A 472 -32.35 -3.24 0.53
N SER A 473 -33.36 -3.97 0.04
CA SER A 473 -34.29 -4.71 0.89
C SER A 473 -33.60 -5.81 1.70
N ASN A 474 -32.68 -6.56 1.09
CA ASN A 474 -31.88 -7.58 1.77
C ASN A 474 -30.95 -6.96 2.81
N SER A 475 -30.32 -5.82 2.49
CA SER A 475 -29.46 -5.09 3.42
C SER A 475 -30.21 -4.52 4.62
N ALA A 476 -31.52 -4.24 4.49
CA ALA A 476 -32.36 -3.75 5.58
C ALA A 476 -32.77 -4.83 6.59
N LYS A 477 -32.89 -6.09 6.17
CA LYS A 477 -33.37 -7.21 7.01
C LYS A 477 -32.57 -7.38 8.32
N PRO A 478 -31.22 -7.42 8.31
CA PRO A 478 -30.47 -7.57 9.56
C PRO A 478 -30.61 -6.34 10.48
N LEU A 479 -30.73 -5.14 9.91
CA LEU A 479 -30.99 -3.91 10.68
C LEU A 479 -32.32 -3.98 11.42
N GLU A 480 -33.36 -4.49 10.75
CA GLU A 480 -34.68 -4.68 11.33
C GLU A 480 -34.66 -5.71 12.47
N ALA A 481 -33.92 -6.81 12.30
CA ALA A 481 -33.78 -7.84 13.32
C ALA A 481 -33.10 -7.31 14.59
N GLU A 482 -32.01 -6.54 14.45
CA GLU A 482 -31.33 -5.91 15.59
C GLU A 482 -32.23 -4.93 16.34
N LEU A 483 -32.99 -4.08 15.63
CA LEU A 483 -33.93 -3.15 16.28
C LEU A 483 -35.04 -3.88 17.05
N LYS A 484 -35.60 -4.96 16.49
CA LYS A 484 -36.61 -5.77 17.17
C LYS A 484 -36.08 -6.48 18.41
N ALA A 485 -34.78 -6.77 18.46
CA ALA A 485 -34.11 -7.41 19.59
C ALA A 485 -33.73 -6.43 20.71
N LEU A 486 -33.92 -5.11 20.53
CA LEU A 486 -33.59 -4.14 21.56
C LEU A 486 -34.46 -4.30 22.81
N PRO A 487 -33.89 -4.20 24.03
CA PRO A 487 -34.67 -4.25 25.27
C PRO A 487 -35.69 -3.10 25.39
N LYS A 488 -35.41 -1.97 24.74
CA LYS A 488 -36.28 -0.79 24.68
C LYS A 488 -36.38 -0.31 23.22
N PRO A 489 -37.58 0.02 22.73
CA PRO A 489 -37.77 0.54 21.38
C PRO A 489 -36.94 1.82 21.14
N ASN A 490 -36.40 1.96 19.93
CA ASN A 490 -35.72 3.18 19.50
C ASN A 490 -36.47 3.76 18.30
N ARG A 491 -37.50 4.56 18.60
CA ARG A 491 -38.41 5.13 17.59
C ARG A 491 -37.68 5.91 16.49
N THR A 492 -36.58 6.58 16.81
CA THR A 492 -35.80 7.34 15.83
C THR A 492 -35.15 6.42 14.80
N ALA A 493 -34.48 5.34 15.25
CA ALA A 493 -33.87 4.36 14.35
C ALA A 493 -34.93 3.53 13.60
N GLU A 494 -36.03 3.18 14.26
CA GLU A 494 -37.17 2.48 13.65
C GLU A 494 -37.81 3.31 12.52
N ASN A 495 -38.09 4.59 12.77
CA ASN A 495 -38.65 5.49 11.76
C ASN A 495 -37.69 5.72 10.59
N ALA A 496 -36.39 5.87 10.86
CA ALA A 496 -35.37 6.03 9.83
C ALA A 496 -35.27 4.78 8.93
N LEU A 497 -35.31 3.58 9.54
CA LEU A 497 -35.32 2.32 8.81
C LEU A 497 -36.61 2.14 7.99
N ALA A 498 -37.77 2.45 8.56
CA ALA A 498 -39.05 2.40 7.85
C ALA A 498 -39.05 3.34 6.63
N LYS A 499 -38.57 4.57 6.80
CA LYS A 499 -38.44 5.54 5.71
C LYS A 499 -37.46 5.08 4.64
N PHE A 500 -36.30 4.55 5.04
CA PHE A 500 -35.35 3.95 4.11
C PHE A 500 -35.97 2.80 3.30
N LYS A 501 -36.68 1.86 3.95
CA LYS A 501 -37.36 0.76 3.26
C LYS A 501 -38.39 1.27 2.25
N GLN A 502 -39.17 2.30 2.60
CA GLN A 502 -40.12 2.92 1.68
C GLN A 502 -39.42 3.53 0.46
N ASP A 503 -38.33 4.27 0.68
CA ASP A 503 -37.61 4.95 -0.40
C ASP A 503 -36.84 3.95 -1.27
N ALA A 504 -36.25 2.92 -0.69
CA ALA A 504 -35.65 1.80 -1.42
C ALA A 504 -36.70 1.07 -2.28
N GLN A 505 -37.91 0.88 -1.76
CA GLN A 505 -39.01 0.25 -2.51
C GLN A 505 -39.45 1.10 -3.72
N ALA A 506 -39.52 2.42 -3.55
CA ALA A 506 -40.01 3.36 -4.56
C ALA A 506 -38.96 3.75 -5.61
N LYS A 507 -37.68 3.82 -5.21
CA LYS A 507 -36.61 4.45 -6.01
C LYS A 507 -35.37 3.56 -6.21
N GLY A 508 -35.31 2.40 -5.55
CA GLY A 508 -34.10 1.58 -5.42
C GLY A 508 -33.61 0.89 -6.68
N GLU A 509 -34.45 0.77 -7.72
CA GLU A 509 -34.01 0.14 -8.97
C GLU A 509 -33.16 1.07 -9.85
N SER A 510 -33.40 2.38 -9.74
CA SER A 510 -32.69 3.37 -10.55
C SER A 510 -31.26 3.60 -10.06
N ARG A 511 -30.30 3.48 -10.98
CA ARG A 511 -28.87 3.77 -10.75
C ARG A 511 -28.64 5.19 -10.23
N LYS A 512 -29.47 6.17 -10.63
CA LYS A 512 -29.37 7.58 -10.17
C LYS A 512 -29.51 7.72 -8.66
N ASN A 513 -30.37 6.89 -8.05
CA ASN A 513 -30.68 6.96 -6.62
C ASN A 513 -29.74 6.09 -5.77
N TRP A 514 -28.83 5.34 -6.39
CA TRP A 514 -27.95 4.40 -5.70
C TRP A 514 -27.16 5.08 -4.58
N THR A 515 -26.46 6.18 -4.88
CA THR A 515 -25.59 6.88 -3.92
C THR A 515 -26.38 7.41 -2.73
N GLU A 516 -27.54 8.02 -2.98
CA GLU A 516 -28.41 8.54 -1.93
C GLU A 516 -28.88 7.41 -1.00
N LEU A 517 -29.41 6.33 -1.58
CA LEU A 517 -29.93 5.19 -0.82
C LEU A 517 -28.82 4.43 -0.09
N HIS A 518 -27.65 4.26 -0.69
CA HIS A 518 -26.50 3.61 -0.05
C HIS A 518 -25.98 4.44 1.13
N ASN A 519 -25.86 5.76 0.97
CA ASN A 519 -25.51 6.66 2.07
C ASN A 519 -26.54 6.61 3.19
N ARG A 520 -27.84 6.61 2.85
CA ARG A 520 -28.91 6.50 3.83
C ARG A 520 -28.92 5.14 4.54
N LEU A 521 -28.67 4.05 3.83
CA LEU A 521 -28.49 2.72 4.43
C LEU A 521 -27.35 2.74 5.47
N GLY A 522 -26.20 3.36 5.14
CA GLY A 522 -25.09 3.54 6.06
C GLY A 522 -25.47 4.39 7.28
N MET A 523 -26.22 5.47 7.10
CA MET A 523 -26.75 6.28 8.21
C MET A 523 -27.68 5.46 9.12
N VAL A 524 -28.63 4.72 8.54
CA VAL A 524 -29.56 3.87 9.31
C VAL A 524 -28.79 2.78 10.04
N ALA A 525 -27.84 2.10 9.39
CA ALA A 525 -27.00 1.10 10.03
C ALA A 525 -26.24 1.68 11.25
N ASN A 526 -25.68 2.89 11.11
CA ASN A 526 -25.03 3.58 12.23
C ASN A 526 -26.01 3.90 13.36
N MET A 527 -27.23 4.36 13.05
CA MET A 527 -28.28 4.61 14.06
C MET A 527 -28.68 3.33 14.79
N VAL A 528 -28.78 2.21 14.08
CA VAL A 528 -29.08 0.89 14.67
C VAL A 528 -27.95 0.45 15.58
N ILE A 529 -26.69 0.57 15.16
CA ILE A 529 -25.51 0.26 15.99
C ILE A 529 -25.50 1.14 17.25
N GLN A 530 -25.81 2.43 17.13
CA GLN A 530 -25.93 3.33 18.27
C GLN A 530 -27.07 2.91 19.21
N ALA A 531 -28.21 2.48 18.67
CA ALA A 531 -29.34 2.00 19.46
C ALA A 531 -29.01 0.71 20.21
N VAL A 532 -28.35 -0.26 19.55
CA VAL A 532 -27.89 -1.52 20.15
C VAL A 532 -26.89 -1.30 21.28
N ASN A 533 -26.06 -0.27 21.16
CA ASN A 533 -25.08 0.09 22.18
C ASN A 533 -25.55 1.24 23.08
N SER A 534 -26.83 1.63 23.00
CA SER A 534 -27.39 2.74 23.79
C SER A 534 -27.30 2.42 25.27
N GLY A 535 -26.77 3.38 26.04
CA GLY A 535 -26.53 3.24 27.48
C GLY A 535 -25.15 2.67 27.83
N LYS A 536 -24.45 2.03 26.88
CA LYS A 536 -23.06 1.62 27.09
C LYS A 536 -22.13 2.82 26.95
N THR A 537 -21.10 2.86 27.78
CA THR A 537 -20.11 3.95 27.76
C THR A 537 -18.88 3.59 26.93
N HIS A 538 -18.64 2.30 26.76
CA HIS A 538 -17.60 1.73 25.92
C HIS A 538 -17.97 0.28 25.58
N PHE A 539 -17.35 -0.24 24.55
CA PHE A 539 -17.65 -1.56 23.99
C PHE A 539 -16.35 -2.34 23.79
N VAL A 540 -16.29 -3.54 24.34
CA VAL A 540 -15.16 -4.46 24.24
C VAL A 540 -15.49 -5.52 23.21
N TRP A 541 -14.62 -5.71 22.22
CA TRP A 541 -14.86 -6.61 21.10
C TRP A 541 -13.56 -7.18 20.53
N GLN A 542 -13.67 -8.13 19.60
CA GLN A 542 -12.54 -8.71 18.89
C GLN A 542 -12.83 -8.72 17.39
N ASP A 543 -11.76 -8.58 16.61
CA ASP A 543 -11.74 -8.65 15.14
C ASP A 543 -10.39 -9.26 14.74
N ASP A 544 -10.07 -9.29 13.44
CA ASP A 544 -8.73 -9.66 12.97
C ASP A 544 -7.65 -8.76 13.60
N ILE A 545 -6.85 -9.34 14.49
CA ILE A 545 -5.81 -8.64 15.25
C ILE A 545 -4.64 -8.16 14.37
N TRP A 546 -4.58 -8.63 13.12
CA TRP A 546 -3.53 -8.30 12.17
C TRP A 546 -3.95 -7.27 11.12
N ALA A 547 -5.24 -6.95 11.02
CA ALA A 547 -5.77 -6.00 10.06
C ALA A 547 -5.28 -4.56 10.34
N ASN A 548 -5.13 -3.76 9.28
CA ASN A 548 -4.82 -2.34 9.39
C ASN A 548 -6.11 -1.51 9.50
N PHE A 549 -6.17 -0.59 10.45
CA PHE A 549 -7.29 0.33 10.65
C PHE A 549 -6.86 1.61 11.38
N GLY A 550 -7.58 2.71 11.18
CA GLY A 550 -7.36 3.96 11.90
C GLY A 550 -7.97 3.97 13.31
N PRO A 551 -7.58 4.92 14.17
CA PRO A 551 -8.12 5.04 15.53
C PRO A 551 -9.63 5.33 15.57
N ASP A 552 -10.22 5.78 14.46
CA ASP A 552 -11.64 6.04 14.27
C ASP A 552 -12.45 4.79 13.87
N ARG A 553 -11.81 3.60 13.83
CA ARG A 553 -12.42 2.31 13.52
C ARG A 553 -13.74 2.16 14.27
N LYS A 554 -14.82 2.04 13.50
CA LYS A 554 -16.16 1.79 14.01
C LYS A 554 -16.34 0.31 14.30
N ILE A 555 -17.22 0.03 15.26
CA ILE A 555 -17.66 -1.33 15.60
C ILE A 555 -18.39 -1.87 14.36
N PRO A 556 -17.93 -2.99 13.76
CA PRO A 556 -18.62 -3.62 12.66
C PRO A 556 -20.05 -3.98 13.03
N PHE A 557 -20.93 -3.97 12.04
CA PHE A 557 -22.31 -4.32 12.26
C PHE A 557 -22.45 -5.78 12.75
N GLY A 558 -23.32 -6.01 13.73
CA GLY A 558 -23.57 -7.34 14.30
C GLY A 558 -22.52 -7.81 15.32
N THR A 559 -21.43 -7.06 15.53
CA THR A 559 -20.43 -7.39 16.56
C THR A 559 -21.06 -7.43 17.94
N ARG A 560 -20.75 -8.47 18.70
CA ARG A 560 -21.19 -8.65 20.09
C ARG A 560 -20.05 -8.33 21.05
N GLU A 561 -20.43 -8.00 22.29
CA GLU A 561 -19.46 -7.75 23.35
C GLU A 561 -18.63 -9.03 23.58
N LEU A 562 -17.32 -8.87 23.69
CA LEU A 562 -16.39 -9.97 23.92
C LEU A 562 -16.49 -10.43 25.38
N ASN A 563 -16.96 -11.66 25.59
CA ASN A 563 -17.08 -12.24 26.92
C ASN A 563 -15.91 -13.16 27.29
N ALA A 564 -15.18 -13.70 26.30
CA ALA A 564 -14.06 -14.61 26.55
C ALA A 564 -12.99 -14.56 25.46
N LEU A 565 -11.73 -14.72 25.88
CA LEU A 565 -10.56 -14.97 25.06
C LEU A 565 -10.14 -16.44 25.25
N ASN A 566 -10.09 -17.20 24.16
CA ASN A 566 -9.73 -18.61 24.20
C ASN A 566 -8.43 -18.81 23.42
N LEU A 567 -7.39 -19.26 24.12
CA LEU A 567 -6.05 -19.46 23.59
C LEU A 567 -5.61 -20.90 23.78
N GLU A 568 -4.87 -21.39 22.79
CA GLU A 568 -4.24 -22.70 22.83
C GLU A 568 -2.86 -22.58 22.20
N ILE A 569 -1.83 -23.06 22.89
CA ILE A 569 -0.44 -22.90 22.44
C ILE A 569 0.45 -24.07 22.87
N ALA A 570 1.53 -24.28 22.13
CA ALA A 570 2.64 -25.14 22.55
C ALA A 570 3.38 -24.55 23.75
N ARG A 571 3.88 -25.41 24.64
CA ARG A 571 4.77 -24.99 25.72
C ARG A 571 6.08 -24.43 25.15
N GLY A 572 6.63 -23.41 25.81
CA GLY A 572 7.87 -22.76 25.38
C GLY A 572 7.68 -21.72 24.26
N ALA A 573 6.44 -21.37 23.94
CA ALA A 573 6.06 -20.26 23.08
C ALA A 573 5.24 -19.22 23.84
N ARG A 574 5.08 -18.03 23.26
CA ARG A 574 4.16 -17.00 23.75
C ARG A 574 2.77 -17.21 23.13
N ALA A 575 1.74 -17.34 23.96
CA ALA A 575 0.35 -17.22 23.50
C ALA A 575 0.06 -15.74 23.24
N ILE A 576 -0.52 -15.41 22.10
CA ILE A 576 -0.71 -14.03 21.64
C ILE A 576 -2.18 -13.83 21.23
N THR A 577 -2.77 -12.71 21.63
CA THR A 577 -4.09 -12.26 21.18
C THR A 577 -4.24 -10.75 21.36
N ALA A 578 -5.35 -10.19 20.92
CA ALA A 578 -5.70 -8.81 21.19
C ALA A 578 -7.21 -8.63 21.24
N PHE A 579 -7.65 -7.55 21.88
CA PHE A 579 -9.05 -7.10 21.86
C PHE A 579 -9.12 -5.59 21.72
N LEU A 580 -10.28 -5.12 21.30
CA LEU A 580 -10.56 -3.74 20.96
C LEU A 580 -11.48 -3.13 22.01
N VAL A 581 -11.22 -1.87 22.34
CA VAL A 581 -12.04 -1.08 23.28
C VAL A 581 -12.46 0.20 22.57
N THR A 582 -13.73 0.29 22.18
CA THR A 582 -14.30 1.50 21.57
C THR A 582 -14.94 2.36 22.65
N ASN A 583 -14.50 3.62 22.76
CA ASN A 583 -15.11 4.59 23.68
C ASN A 583 -16.34 5.22 23.01
N LEU A 584 -17.53 4.92 23.55
CA LEU A 584 -18.82 5.38 23.03
C LEU A 584 -19.29 6.68 23.71
N SER A 585 -18.57 7.15 24.72
CA SER A 585 -18.93 8.35 25.47
C SER A 585 -18.26 9.61 24.90
N SER A 586 -18.76 10.77 25.33
CA SER A 586 -18.14 12.08 25.05
C SER A 586 -16.93 12.39 25.94
N ARG A 587 -16.63 11.56 26.94
CA ARG A 587 -15.49 11.71 27.86
C ARG A 587 -14.39 10.75 27.46
N ALA A 588 -13.12 11.12 27.66
CA ALA A 588 -12.03 10.15 27.47
C ALA A 588 -12.26 8.97 28.43
N LEU A 589 -12.00 7.74 27.98
CA LEU A 589 -11.98 6.55 28.83
C LEU A 589 -10.57 6.43 29.40
N MET A 590 -10.48 6.21 30.71
CA MET A 590 -9.28 5.73 31.37
C MET A 590 -9.66 4.51 32.19
N THR A 591 -8.98 3.39 31.96
CA THR A 591 -9.31 2.12 32.61
C THR A 591 -8.05 1.40 33.05
N ASN A 592 -8.12 0.80 34.23
CA ASN A 592 -7.08 -0.06 34.76
C ASN A 592 -7.40 -1.51 34.39
N LEU A 593 -6.54 -2.12 33.57
CA LEU A 593 -6.61 -3.52 33.18
C LEU A 593 -6.02 -4.38 34.30
N SER A 594 -6.84 -5.20 34.93
CA SER A 594 -6.35 -6.22 35.87
C SER A 594 -6.63 -7.62 35.36
N PHE A 595 -5.76 -8.55 35.73
CA PHE A 595 -6.00 -9.97 35.55
C PHE A 595 -6.03 -10.64 36.91
N THR A 596 -7.02 -11.50 37.15
CA THR A 596 -7.10 -12.34 38.34
C THR A 596 -7.21 -13.79 37.90
N ALA A 597 -6.21 -14.60 38.22
CA ALA A 597 -6.26 -16.02 37.91
C ALA A 597 -7.20 -16.76 38.87
N ASP A 598 -7.86 -17.81 38.35
CA ASP A 598 -8.62 -18.75 39.15
C ASP A 598 -7.70 -19.46 40.17
N LYS A 599 -8.28 -20.01 41.25
CA LYS A 599 -7.51 -20.63 42.34
C LYS A 599 -6.50 -21.68 41.87
N THR A 600 -6.84 -22.45 40.85
CA THR A 600 -5.98 -23.51 40.27
C THR A 600 -4.96 -23.01 39.25
N SER A 601 -5.04 -21.74 38.85
CA SER A 601 -4.26 -21.14 37.77
C SER A 601 -3.33 -20.01 38.24
N LYS A 602 -3.01 -19.95 39.54
CA LYS A 602 -2.26 -18.81 40.12
C LYS A 602 -0.89 -18.54 39.51
N ASN A 603 -0.25 -19.56 38.96
CA ASN A 603 1.01 -19.42 38.22
C ASN A 603 0.87 -18.71 36.86
N LEU A 604 -0.36 -18.53 36.32
CA LEU A 604 -0.63 -17.74 35.13
C LEU A 604 -0.58 -16.23 35.41
N GLU A 605 -0.96 -15.82 36.63
CA GLU A 605 -1.14 -14.41 37.00
C GLU A 605 0.06 -13.50 36.69
N PRO A 606 1.32 -13.85 37.04
CA PRO A 606 2.48 -12.99 36.75
C PRO A 606 2.92 -13.02 35.27
N LEU A 607 2.32 -13.87 34.43
CA LEU A 607 2.73 -14.08 33.05
C LEU A 607 1.86 -13.33 32.03
N VAL A 608 0.69 -12.83 32.45
CA VAL A 608 -0.20 -12.07 31.57
C VAL A 608 0.31 -10.65 31.42
N ARG A 609 0.75 -10.30 30.21
CA ARG A 609 1.18 -8.95 29.86
C ARG A 609 0.15 -8.25 28.98
N PHE A 610 -0.18 -7.01 29.35
CA PHE A 610 -0.99 -6.11 28.53
C PHE A 610 -0.11 -5.02 27.91
N ARG A 611 -0.25 -4.81 26.60
CA ARG A 611 0.43 -3.77 25.83
C ARG A 611 -0.58 -2.95 25.05
N GLU A 612 -0.28 -1.68 24.84
CA GLU A 612 -1.06 -0.82 23.95
C GLU A 612 -0.51 -0.95 22.53
N THR A 613 -1.40 -1.16 21.56
CA THR A 613 -1.05 -0.93 20.16
C THR A 613 -1.31 0.52 19.82
N ALA A 614 -0.25 1.29 19.63
CA ALA A 614 -0.37 2.68 19.22
C ALA A 614 -0.53 2.81 17.72
N PHE A 615 -1.17 3.90 17.30
CA PHE A 615 -1.37 4.21 15.90
C PHE A 615 -0.23 5.08 15.38
N ILE A 616 0.31 4.71 14.22
CA ILE A 616 1.30 5.49 13.48
C ILE A 616 0.76 5.85 12.11
N GLU A 617 1.19 6.98 11.59
CA GLU A 617 0.83 7.45 10.25
C GLU A 617 1.82 6.87 9.24
N LEU A 618 1.30 6.25 8.18
CA LEU A 618 2.06 5.84 7.01
C LEU A 618 2.29 7.03 6.08
N HIS A 619 3.30 6.89 5.21
CA HIS A 619 3.48 7.78 4.08
C HIS A 619 2.21 7.77 3.22
N GLY A 620 1.46 8.88 3.21
CA GLY A 620 0.15 8.98 2.55
C GLY A 620 -1.04 9.21 3.49
N GLY A 621 -0.82 9.35 4.80
CA GLY A 621 -1.83 9.81 5.76
C GLY A 621 -2.70 8.71 6.38
N ALA A 622 -2.51 7.45 5.97
CA ALA A 622 -3.23 6.33 6.55
C ALA A 622 -2.64 5.99 7.94
N MET A 623 -3.51 5.93 8.95
CA MET A 623 -3.11 5.45 10.28
C MET A 623 -3.20 3.93 10.35
N ILE A 624 -2.18 3.29 10.91
CA ILE A 624 -2.19 1.85 11.22
C ILE A 624 -1.86 1.62 12.70
N PRO A 625 -2.45 0.60 13.35
CA PRO A 625 -1.98 0.13 14.65
C PRO A 625 -0.67 -0.62 14.41
N ASP A 626 0.47 -0.27 15.00
CA ASP A 626 1.69 -1.06 14.74
C ASP A 626 2.62 -1.19 15.95
N PRO A 627 3.18 -0.12 16.53
CA PRO A 627 4.04 -0.24 17.70
C PRO A 627 3.27 -0.76 18.92
N LEU A 628 3.88 -1.72 19.63
CA LEU A 628 3.34 -2.39 20.82
C LEU A 628 4.05 -1.89 22.09
N PHE A 629 3.51 -0.82 22.68
CA PHE A 629 4.07 -0.22 23.88
C PHE A 629 3.64 -0.92 25.16
N GLU A 630 4.54 -0.97 26.13
CA GLU A 630 4.16 -1.28 27.51
C GLU A 630 3.19 -0.21 28.01
N LEU A 631 2.08 -0.64 28.62
CA LEU A 631 1.11 0.28 29.22
C LEU A 631 1.76 1.04 30.39
N PRO A 632 1.35 2.30 30.65
CA PRO A 632 1.69 2.97 31.90
C PRO A 632 1.30 2.10 33.11
N LEU A 633 2.24 1.92 34.05
CA LEU A 633 2.12 1.01 35.19
C LEU A 633 1.88 -0.48 34.83
N GLY A 634 1.98 -0.85 33.56
CA GLY A 634 1.67 -2.19 33.05
C GLY A 634 0.18 -2.48 32.90
N SER A 635 -0.71 -1.50 33.11
CA SER A 635 -2.16 -1.76 33.19
C SER A 635 -3.08 -0.63 32.74
N MET A 636 -2.60 0.61 32.64
CA MET A 636 -3.47 1.77 32.41
C MET A 636 -3.70 2.02 30.92
N LEU A 637 -4.92 1.82 30.44
CA LEU A 637 -5.35 2.12 29.07
C LEU A 637 -6.10 3.46 29.02
N ARG A 638 -5.87 4.24 27.96
CA ARG A 638 -6.61 5.48 27.65
C ARG A 638 -7.18 5.43 26.25
N VAL A 639 -8.46 5.76 26.09
CA VAL A 639 -9.12 5.81 24.77
C VAL A 639 -9.90 7.11 24.63
N ALA A 640 -9.56 7.91 23.62
CA ALA A 640 -10.24 9.18 23.35
C ALA A 640 -11.73 8.98 23.01
N PRO A 641 -12.60 9.98 23.24
CA PRO A 641 -14.01 9.93 22.83
C PRO A 641 -14.17 9.54 21.36
N GLY A 642 -15.02 8.56 21.07
CA GLY A 642 -15.32 8.13 19.69
C GLY A 642 -14.24 7.30 18.99
N ASN A 643 -13.10 7.03 19.66
CA ASN A 643 -12.00 6.24 19.13
C ASN A 643 -12.03 4.80 19.66
N THR A 644 -11.26 3.95 18.98
CA THR A 644 -11.01 2.55 19.34
C THR A 644 -9.53 2.37 19.68
N GLY A 645 -9.26 1.88 20.88
CA GLY A 645 -7.94 1.41 21.30
C GLY A 645 -7.81 -0.10 21.11
N MET A 646 -6.61 -0.58 20.84
CA MET A 646 -6.30 -2.01 20.74
C MET A 646 -5.36 -2.43 21.87
N VAL A 647 -5.81 -3.40 22.67
CA VAL A 647 -5.04 -3.99 23.76
C VAL A 647 -4.45 -5.29 23.28
N TRP A 648 -3.13 -5.34 23.22
CA TRP A 648 -2.37 -6.53 22.92
C TRP A 648 -2.15 -7.34 24.21
N LEU A 649 -2.34 -8.66 24.14
CA LEU A 649 -2.17 -9.57 25.27
C LEU A 649 -1.24 -10.70 24.85
N ASP A 650 -0.16 -10.88 25.61
CA ASP A 650 0.72 -12.04 25.44
C ASP A 650 1.08 -12.71 26.76
N ILE A 651 1.35 -14.02 26.68
CA ILE A 651 1.62 -14.90 27.82
C ILE A 651 2.78 -15.82 27.46
N ASP A 652 3.93 -15.68 28.12
CA ASP A 652 5.04 -16.63 27.98
C ASP A 652 4.72 -17.93 28.73
N THR A 653 4.60 -19.04 28.00
CA THR A 653 4.21 -20.34 28.57
C THR A 653 5.39 -21.21 29.00
N SER A 654 6.63 -20.73 28.87
CA SER A 654 7.85 -21.52 29.14
C SER A 654 7.87 -22.10 30.56
N ALA A 655 7.40 -21.33 31.54
CA ALA A 655 7.34 -21.72 32.95
C ALA A 655 6.07 -22.52 33.32
N LEU A 656 5.08 -22.61 32.43
CA LEU A 656 3.83 -23.33 32.70
C LEU A 656 3.98 -24.83 32.44
N LYS A 657 3.25 -25.63 33.23
CA LYS A 657 3.07 -27.05 32.95
C LYS A 657 1.99 -27.22 31.89
N PRO A 658 1.95 -28.34 31.16
CA PRO A 658 0.82 -28.66 30.30
C PRO A 658 -0.48 -28.69 31.10
N GLY A 659 -1.56 -28.12 30.56
CA GLY A 659 -2.85 -28.04 31.25
C GLY A 659 -3.72 -26.87 30.83
N ASN A 660 -4.88 -26.75 31.47
CA ASN A 660 -5.82 -25.64 31.26
C ASN A 660 -5.67 -24.61 32.38
N TYR A 661 -5.53 -23.36 31.98
CA TYR A 661 -5.38 -22.20 32.84
C TYR A 661 -6.47 -21.18 32.54
N ALA A 662 -6.83 -20.43 33.57
CA ALA A 662 -8.05 -19.66 33.52
C ALA A 662 -8.02 -18.48 34.50
N GLY A 663 -8.62 -17.37 34.11
CA GLY A 663 -8.88 -16.23 34.96
C GLY A 663 -9.76 -15.19 34.29
N THR A 664 -9.89 -14.03 34.93
CA THR A 664 -10.73 -12.92 34.45
C THR A 664 -9.88 -11.68 34.24
N VAL A 665 -9.96 -11.11 33.04
CA VAL A 665 -9.48 -9.75 32.73
C VAL A 665 -10.60 -8.77 33.08
N ARG A 666 -10.28 -7.72 33.83
CA ARG A 666 -11.23 -6.67 34.21
C ARG A 666 -10.75 -5.31 33.75
N LEU A 667 -11.66 -4.54 33.17
CA LEU A 667 -11.45 -3.14 32.80
C LEU A 667 -12.13 -2.29 33.87
N TYR A 668 -11.36 -1.81 34.84
CA TYR A 668 -11.86 -0.94 35.91
C TYR A 668 -11.76 0.53 35.51
N PRO A 669 -12.89 1.21 35.25
CA PRO A 669 -12.85 2.62 34.89
C PRO A 669 -12.33 3.47 36.05
N SER A 670 -11.49 4.46 35.74
CA SER A 670 -10.84 5.31 36.73
C SER A 670 -11.69 6.50 37.20
N PHE A 671 -12.88 6.71 36.64
CA PHE A 671 -13.82 7.74 37.08
C PHE A 671 -15.27 7.33 36.83
N SER A 672 -16.18 7.93 37.61
CA SER A 672 -17.61 7.65 37.56
C SER A 672 -18.22 7.89 36.17
N GLY A 673 -19.24 7.08 35.85
CA GLY A 673 -19.96 7.15 34.58
C GLY A 673 -19.45 6.22 33.49
N PHE A 674 -18.56 5.27 33.80
CA PHE A 674 -18.19 4.16 32.93
C PHE A 674 -18.52 2.82 33.60
N GLU A 675 -18.87 1.81 32.80
CA GLU A 675 -19.14 0.46 33.27
C GLU A 675 -17.83 -0.28 33.58
N THR A 676 -17.85 -1.25 34.48
CA THR A 676 -16.78 -2.25 34.56
C THR A 676 -17.06 -3.32 33.52
N LYS A 677 -16.04 -3.74 32.77
CA LYS A 677 -16.13 -4.88 31.83
C LYS A 677 -15.29 -6.03 32.31
N GLU A 678 -15.75 -7.24 32.06
CA GLU A 678 -15.04 -8.47 32.37
C GLU A 678 -14.94 -9.35 31.12
N ILE A 679 -13.77 -9.95 30.92
CA ILE A 679 -13.50 -10.89 29.83
C ILE A 679 -12.86 -12.13 30.46
N ARG A 680 -13.43 -13.30 30.20
CA ARG A 680 -12.87 -14.56 30.67
C ARG A 680 -11.66 -14.96 29.82
N LEU A 681 -10.49 -15.16 30.40
CA LEU A 681 -9.30 -15.64 29.69
C LEU A 681 -9.12 -17.14 29.94
N ASN A 682 -9.19 -17.95 28.89
CA ASN A 682 -8.93 -19.39 28.91
C ASN A 682 -7.68 -19.69 28.09
N LEU A 683 -6.71 -20.39 28.69
CA LEU A 683 -5.46 -20.79 28.04
C LEU A 683 -5.25 -22.29 28.20
N ARG A 684 -5.10 -23.02 27.09
CA ARG A 684 -4.62 -24.41 27.09
C ARG A 684 -3.16 -24.45 26.68
N VAL A 685 -2.31 -24.96 27.57
CA VAL A 685 -0.89 -25.22 27.30
C VAL A 685 -0.72 -26.69 26.92
N SER A 686 -0.24 -26.94 25.71
CA SER A 686 0.01 -28.27 25.16
C SER A 686 1.16 -29.01 25.88
N PRO A 687 1.17 -30.35 25.91
CA PRO A 687 2.35 -31.12 26.28
C PRO A 687 3.53 -31.01 25.30
N VAL A 688 3.28 -30.55 24.06
CA VAL A 688 4.34 -30.31 23.07
C VAL A 688 5.16 -29.09 23.48
N ASP A 689 6.47 -29.25 23.53
CA ASP A 689 7.42 -28.21 23.95
C ASP A 689 8.31 -27.78 22.78
N VAL A 690 7.97 -26.66 22.16
CA VAL A 690 8.67 -26.13 20.98
C VAL A 690 10.00 -25.46 21.32
N SER A 691 10.28 -25.19 22.60
CA SER A 691 11.59 -24.67 23.02
C SER A 691 12.71 -25.68 22.78
N LYS A 692 12.36 -26.98 22.69
CA LYS A 692 13.30 -28.07 22.40
C LYS A 692 13.55 -28.29 20.90
N VAL A 693 12.85 -27.57 20.04
CA VAL A 693 13.00 -27.66 18.59
C VAL A 693 14.00 -26.60 18.13
N PHE A 694 15.19 -27.07 17.77
CA PHE A 694 16.24 -26.19 17.28
C PHE A 694 15.95 -25.74 15.85
N VAL A 695 15.94 -24.42 15.64
CA VAL A 695 15.87 -23.77 14.32
C VAL A 695 16.85 -22.61 14.36
N ARG A 696 17.72 -22.49 13.35
CA ARG A 696 18.53 -21.28 13.15
C ARG A 696 17.59 -20.12 12.86
N ASN A 697 17.76 -19.02 13.57
CA ASN A 697 16.84 -17.91 13.56
C ASN A 697 17.58 -16.57 13.66
N TRP A 698 17.42 -15.75 12.62
CA TRP A 698 17.91 -14.37 12.55
C TRP A 698 17.01 -13.53 11.65
N THR A 699 17.29 -12.24 11.66
CA THR A 699 17.01 -11.31 10.57
C THR A 699 18.10 -10.22 10.60
N TYR A 700 18.10 -9.33 9.61
CA TYR A 700 19.15 -8.33 9.44
C TYR A 700 19.22 -7.33 10.61
N ALA A 701 20.44 -6.82 10.87
CA ALA A 701 20.84 -5.87 11.92
C ALA A 701 20.79 -6.28 13.41
N VAL A 702 20.65 -7.55 13.77
CA VAL A 702 20.96 -8.00 15.14
C VAL A 702 22.48 -8.02 15.37
N ARG A 703 23.06 -6.87 15.74
CA ARG A 703 24.53 -6.67 15.79
C ARG A 703 25.05 -6.20 17.14
N ALA A 704 24.35 -5.31 17.85
CA ALA A 704 24.83 -4.80 19.13
C ALA A 704 24.44 -5.73 20.28
N PRO A 705 25.32 -5.97 21.28
CA PRO A 705 25.01 -6.78 22.45
C PRO A 705 23.73 -6.36 23.20
N TRP A 706 23.42 -5.06 23.22
CA TRP A 706 22.19 -4.56 23.84
C TRP A 706 20.94 -4.82 22.98
N HIS A 707 21.05 -4.84 21.65
CA HIS A 707 19.94 -5.28 20.77
C HIS A 707 19.61 -6.75 21.02
N ILE A 708 20.65 -7.60 21.10
CA ILE A 708 20.50 -9.02 21.41
C ILE A 708 19.72 -9.17 22.71
N ARG A 709 20.17 -8.54 23.80
CA ARG A 709 19.49 -8.59 25.11
C ARG A 709 18.04 -8.08 25.07
N ALA A 710 17.78 -7.02 24.30
CA ALA A 710 16.44 -6.43 24.18
C ALA A 710 15.46 -7.27 23.34
N LEU A 711 15.96 -8.17 22.47
CA LEU A 711 15.14 -8.99 21.56
C LEU A 711 14.99 -10.45 22.01
N LYS A 712 15.17 -10.73 23.31
CA LYS A 712 15.11 -12.10 23.87
C LYS A 712 13.82 -12.86 23.52
N ASP A 713 12.69 -12.15 23.43
CA ASP A 713 11.35 -12.71 23.18
C ASP A 713 11.22 -13.36 21.78
N TYR A 714 12.16 -13.07 20.87
CA TYR A 714 12.13 -13.53 19.48
C TYR A 714 13.04 -14.73 19.20
N GLY A 715 13.78 -15.21 20.21
CA GLY A 715 14.58 -16.44 20.10
C GLY A 715 15.64 -16.39 18.99
N PHE A 716 16.24 -15.22 18.73
CA PHE A 716 17.36 -15.10 17.81
C PHE A 716 18.58 -15.84 18.36
N ASN A 717 19.14 -16.75 17.56
CA ASN A 717 20.35 -17.53 17.90
C ASN A 717 21.44 -17.40 16.83
N CYS A 718 21.13 -16.71 15.74
CA CYS A 718 22.06 -16.40 14.66
C CYS A 718 22.35 -14.88 14.72
N VAL A 719 23.63 -14.49 14.73
CA VAL A 719 24.07 -13.09 14.75
C VAL A 719 25.05 -12.82 13.61
N ILE A 720 25.18 -11.55 13.21
CA ILE A 720 26.00 -11.14 12.06
C ILE A 720 27.19 -10.24 12.47
N PRO A 721 28.31 -10.81 12.95
CA PRO A 721 29.52 -10.04 13.23
C PRO A 721 30.06 -9.39 11.94
N ILE A 722 30.39 -8.09 12.01
CA ILE A 722 31.11 -7.35 10.95
C ILE A 722 32.59 -7.23 11.34
N PRO A 723 33.52 -6.88 10.42
CA PRO A 723 34.96 -6.89 10.69
C PRO A 723 35.40 -6.27 12.03
N HIS A 724 34.79 -5.15 12.41
CA HIS A 724 35.06 -4.47 13.69
C HIS A 724 34.76 -5.31 14.95
N HIS A 725 33.90 -6.33 14.86
CA HIS A 725 33.57 -7.25 15.96
C HIS A 725 34.56 -8.41 16.08
N TYR A 726 35.18 -8.84 14.98
CA TYR A 726 35.98 -10.08 14.92
C TYR A 726 37.40 -9.88 14.36
N TYR A 727 37.88 -8.65 14.25
CA TYR A 727 39.31 -8.40 14.08
C TYR A 727 40.05 -8.69 15.38
N PRO A 728 41.19 -9.41 15.33
CA PRO A 728 41.90 -9.81 16.53
C PRO A 728 42.49 -8.59 17.23
N GLU A 729 42.31 -8.56 18.55
CA GLU A 729 43.14 -7.79 19.46
C GLU A 729 44.18 -8.75 20.07
N TYR A 730 45.23 -8.23 20.70
CA TYR A 730 46.26 -9.07 21.31
C TYR A 730 46.35 -8.79 22.80
N ASP A 731 46.34 -9.85 23.61
CA ASP A 731 46.54 -9.73 25.05
C ASP A 731 48.00 -9.42 25.41
N ALA A 732 48.29 -9.27 26.70
CA ALA A 732 49.63 -8.96 27.19
C ALA A 732 50.71 -10.00 26.81
N ASN A 733 50.30 -11.22 26.44
CA ASN A 733 51.18 -12.31 26.00
C ASN A 733 51.26 -12.43 24.48
N GLY A 734 50.65 -11.51 23.73
CA GLY A 734 50.58 -11.55 22.27
C GLY A 734 49.62 -12.59 21.72
N LYS A 735 48.73 -13.18 22.54
CA LYS A 735 47.69 -14.11 22.08
C LYS A 735 46.52 -13.33 21.51
N ALA A 736 46.01 -13.76 20.35
CA ALA A 736 44.84 -13.16 19.74
C ALA A 736 43.57 -13.37 20.58
N VAL A 737 42.82 -12.31 20.84
CA VAL A 737 41.57 -12.26 21.58
C VAL A 737 40.52 -11.44 20.82
N PHE A 738 39.23 -11.69 21.10
CA PHE A 738 38.10 -11.09 20.36
C PHE A 738 37.03 -10.54 21.32
N PRO A 739 37.36 -9.51 22.12
CA PRO A 739 36.50 -9.07 23.23
C PRO A 739 35.09 -8.62 22.78
N ARG A 740 34.97 -7.99 21.62
CA ARG A 740 33.67 -7.55 21.07
C ARG A 740 32.80 -8.72 20.63
N LEU A 741 33.40 -9.72 19.98
CA LEU A 741 32.71 -10.96 19.63
C LEU A 741 32.30 -11.73 20.89
N GLU A 742 33.15 -11.75 21.91
CA GLU A 742 32.85 -12.35 23.21
C GLU A 742 31.65 -11.66 23.89
N GLU A 743 31.55 -10.32 23.82
CA GLU A 743 30.38 -9.59 24.32
C GLU A 743 29.08 -9.97 23.59
N MET A 744 29.12 -10.16 22.27
CA MET A 744 27.98 -10.63 21.49
C MET A 744 27.56 -12.05 21.90
N ILE A 745 28.53 -12.95 22.06
CA ILE A 745 28.28 -14.33 22.53
C ILE A 745 27.69 -14.31 23.94
N GLN A 746 28.20 -13.46 24.83
CA GLN A 746 27.66 -13.33 26.18
C GLN A 746 26.23 -12.80 26.17
N ALA A 747 25.90 -11.85 25.30
CA ALA A 747 24.52 -11.37 25.16
C ALA A 747 23.54 -12.48 24.73
N LEU A 748 23.97 -13.43 23.88
CA LEU A 748 23.17 -14.61 23.54
C LEU A 748 23.01 -15.54 24.76
N LYS A 749 24.07 -15.75 25.55
CA LYS A 749 24.00 -16.55 26.79
C LYS A 749 23.05 -15.93 27.82
N ASP A 750 23.07 -14.61 27.96
CA ASP A 750 22.18 -13.89 28.88
C ASP A 750 20.70 -14.04 28.49
N ASN A 751 20.42 -14.20 27.20
CA ASN A 751 19.09 -14.54 26.69
C ASN A 751 18.73 -16.03 26.84
N GLY A 752 19.61 -16.85 27.41
CA GLY A 752 19.41 -18.28 27.60
C GLY A 752 19.66 -19.13 26.35
N VAL A 753 20.29 -18.58 25.30
CA VAL A 753 20.60 -19.36 24.09
C VAL A 753 21.71 -20.38 24.40
N PRO A 754 21.50 -21.69 24.22
CA PRO A 754 22.55 -22.68 24.43
C PRO A 754 23.70 -22.49 23.44
N GLN A 755 24.96 -22.64 23.88
CA GLN A 755 26.12 -22.44 23.01
C GLN A 755 26.07 -23.29 21.73
N LYS A 756 25.61 -24.55 21.83
CA LYS A 756 25.46 -25.46 20.69
C LYS A 756 24.45 -25.00 19.63
N GLU A 757 23.58 -24.05 19.98
CA GLU A 757 22.53 -23.49 19.12
C GLU A 757 22.91 -22.12 18.55
N MET A 758 24.02 -21.55 19.00
CA MET A 758 24.52 -20.28 18.49
C MET A 758 25.13 -20.45 17.11
N PHE A 759 24.83 -19.52 16.22
CA PHE A 759 25.41 -19.45 14.88
C PHE A 759 25.98 -18.05 14.59
N LEU A 760 27.22 -17.98 14.11
CA LEU A 760 27.92 -16.74 13.81
C LEU A 760 28.06 -16.58 12.30
N LEU A 761 27.35 -15.61 11.71
CA LEU A 761 27.43 -15.31 10.29
C LEU A 761 28.39 -14.14 10.06
N PHE A 762 29.66 -14.43 9.81
CA PHE A 762 30.70 -13.41 9.63
C PHE A 762 30.51 -12.67 8.31
N TYR A 763 30.25 -11.37 8.36
CA TYR A 763 29.90 -10.54 7.21
C TYR A 763 31.00 -9.51 6.89
N PRO A 764 32.04 -9.88 6.12
CA PRO A 764 33.10 -8.98 5.70
C PRO A 764 32.68 -7.93 4.65
N GLU A 765 31.63 -8.20 3.87
CA GLU A 765 31.14 -7.33 2.78
C GLU A 765 32.24 -6.81 1.86
N PHE A 766 32.90 -7.71 1.12
CA PHE A 766 34.05 -7.38 0.30
C PHE A 766 33.76 -6.35 -0.81
N SER A 767 32.52 -6.19 -1.28
CA SER A 767 32.23 -5.19 -2.32
C SER A 767 32.28 -3.75 -1.80
N LEU A 768 32.10 -3.55 -0.48
CA LEU A 768 32.15 -2.22 0.15
C LEU A 768 33.34 -2.03 1.10
N TRP A 769 33.76 -3.09 1.80
CA TRP A 769 34.74 -3.02 2.91
C TRP A 769 35.95 -3.94 2.71
N SER A 770 36.27 -4.31 1.46
CA SER A 770 37.40 -5.19 1.18
C SER A 770 38.78 -4.67 1.60
N PRO A 771 39.12 -3.36 1.58
CA PRO A 771 40.45 -2.94 2.00
C PRO A 771 40.73 -3.32 3.46
N ILE A 772 41.93 -3.86 3.73
CA ILE A 772 42.38 -4.24 5.08
C ILE A 772 43.54 -3.34 5.49
N ARG A 773 43.44 -2.79 6.71
CA ARG A 773 44.52 -2.06 7.36
C ARG A 773 45.49 -3.03 8.04
N LEU A 774 46.78 -2.92 7.72
CA LEU A 774 47.87 -3.71 8.29
C LEU A 774 48.39 -3.11 9.61
N ASP A 775 49.20 -3.87 10.34
CA ASP A 775 49.79 -3.48 11.62
C ASP A 775 50.73 -2.25 11.49
N ASP A 776 51.35 -2.07 10.32
CA ASP A 776 52.17 -0.90 9.97
C ASP A 776 51.36 0.36 9.60
N GLY A 777 50.03 0.26 9.65
CA GLY A 777 49.10 1.34 9.35
C GLY A 777 48.75 1.49 7.86
N THR A 778 49.39 0.75 6.96
CA THR A 778 49.09 0.78 5.51
C THR A 778 47.81 0.02 5.17
N TRP A 779 47.24 0.31 3.99
CA TRP A 779 46.07 -0.39 3.47
C TRP A 779 46.44 -1.26 2.28
N CYS A 780 45.84 -2.45 2.22
CA CYS A 780 45.94 -3.35 1.08
C CYS A 780 44.54 -3.61 0.52
N ASN A 781 44.44 -3.67 -0.81
CA ASN A 781 43.17 -3.82 -1.52
C ASN A 781 42.85 -5.30 -1.76
N PHE A 782 41.58 -5.57 -2.05
CA PHE A 782 41.03 -6.89 -2.33
C PHE A 782 41.96 -7.73 -3.23
N MET A 783 42.23 -8.97 -2.80
CA MET A 783 43.02 -9.98 -3.51
C MET A 783 44.49 -9.64 -3.82
N GLN A 784 45.04 -8.52 -3.33
CA GLN A 784 46.49 -8.29 -3.39
C GLN A 784 47.24 -9.31 -2.50
N PRO A 785 48.50 -9.67 -2.79
CA PRO A 785 49.24 -10.67 -2.01
C PRO A 785 49.31 -10.39 -0.50
N LYS A 786 49.53 -9.12 -0.11
CA LYS A 786 49.51 -8.70 1.30
C LYS A 786 48.13 -8.81 1.94
N TRP A 787 47.08 -8.49 1.18
CA TRP A 787 45.69 -8.64 1.62
C TRP A 787 45.34 -10.10 1.88
N GLN A 788 45.74 -10.98 0.95
CA GLN A 788 45.54 -12.42 1.07
C GLN A 788 46.25 -12.97 2.31
N ALA A 789 47.53 -12.62 2.49
CA ALA A 789 48.30 -13.04 3.66
C ALA A 789 47.65 -12.58 4.98
N GLU A 790 47.23 -11.32 5.06
CA GLU A 790 46.64 -10.76 6.28
C GLU A 790 45.25 -11.34 6.57
N LEU A 791 44.37 -11.46 5.58
CA LEU A 791 43.07 -12.09 5.78
C LEU A 791 43.24 -13.56 6.20
N ALA A 792 44.16 -14.30 5.58
CA ALA A 792 44.45 -15.67 5.96
C ALA A 792 44.93 -15.79 7.42
N LYS A 793 45.82 -14.91 7.86
CA LYS A 793 46.25 -14.82 9.27
C LYS A 793 45.05 -14.59 10.19
N ARG A 794 44.23 -13.57 9.92
CA ARG A 794 43.06 -13.22 10.78
C ARG A 794 42.02 -14.34 10.87
N LEU A 795 41.70 -14.99 9.75
CA LEU A 795 40.71 -16.07 9.74
C LEU A 795 41.21 -17.33 10.43
N ARG A 796 42.52 -17.65 10.37
CA ARG A 796 43.11 -18.74 11.16
C ARG A 796 43.05 -18.46 12.66
N LEU A 797 43.44 -17.24 13.08
CA LEU A 797 43.34 -16.82 14.48
C LEU A 797 41.90 -16.89 15.00
N LEU A 798 40.94 -16.40 14.21
CA LEU A 798 39.52 -16.47 14.55
C LEU A 798 39.03 -17.91 14.70
N ARG A 799 39.36 -18.79 13.74
CA ARG A 799 39.02 -20.22 13.80
C ARG A 799 39.56 -20.88 15.06
N ASP A 800 40.83 -20.64 15.37
CA ASP A 800 41.49 -21.28 16.51
C ASP A 800 40.87 -20.80 17.83
N TRP A 801 40.59 -19.50 17.94
CA TRP A 801 39.87 -18.94 19.09
C TRP A 801 38.44 -19.47 19.21
N LEU A 802 37.69 -19.57 18.11
CA LEU A 802 36.34 -20.15 18.10
C LEU A 802 36.36 -21.59 18.58
N LYS A 803 37.33 -22.38 18.13
CA LYS A 803 37.54 -23.76 18.58
C LYS A 803 37.83 -23.83 20.08
N GLU A 804 38.68 -22.95 20.60
CA GLU A 804 38.94 -22.85 22.06
C GLU A 804 37.67 -22.48 22.84
N LYS A 805 36.80 -21.63 22.29
CA LYS A 805 35.50 -21.28 22.88
C LYS A 805 34.43 -22.37 22.68
N GLY A 806 34.76 -23.48 22.02
CA GLY A 806 33.88 -24.63 21.82
C GLY A 806 32.88 -24.48 20.67
N PHE A 807 33.21 -23.68 19.64
CA PHE A 807 32.44 -23.58 18.40
C PHE A 807 33.01 -24.51 17.32
N GLY A 808 32.14 -25.33 16.72
CA GLY A 808 32.47 -26.13 15.54
C GLY A 808 32.24 -25.39 14.22
N TYR A 809 32.75 -25.93 13.10
CA TYR A 809 32.52 -25.38 11.75
C TYR A 809 31.04 -25.29 11.37
N GLU A 810 30.17 -26.09 11.98
CA GLU A 810 28.72 -26.04 11.75
C GLU A 810 28.01 -24.85 12.42
N GLN A 811 28.74 -24.10 13.25
CA GLN A 811 28.22 -22.99 14.03
C GLN A 811 28.65 -21.62 13.49
N TYR A 812 29.32 -21.57 12.34
CA TYR A 812 29.62 -20.30 11.69
C TYR A 812 29.75 -20.47 10.18
N ALA A 813 29.48 -19.39 9.46
CA ALA A 813 29.74 -19.28 8.03
C ALA A 813 30.24 -17.87 7.72
N PHE A 814 30.89 -17.73 6.57
CA PHE A 814 31.30 -16.44 6.03
C PHE A 814 30.33 -16.02 4.95
N TYR A 815 29.87 -14.78 5.04
CA TYR A 815 28.96 -14.11 4.13
C TYR A 815 29.75 -13.04 3.34
N PRO A 816 30.40 -13.40 2.21
CA PRO A 816 31.45 -12.57 1.65
C PRO A 816 30.95 -11.23 1.10
N THR A 817 29.74 -11.19 0.54
CA THR A 817 29.15 -10.02 -0.11
C THR A 817 27.63 -10.17 -0.17
N ASP A 818 26.93 -9.07 0.08
CA ASP A 818 25.48 -8.93 0.09
C ASP A 818 24.88 -8.74 -1.29
N GLU A 819 23.79 -9.47 -1.54
CA GLU A 819 23.04 -9.53 -2.79
C GLU A 819 23.95 -9.71 -4.02
N PRO A 820 24.78 -10.76 -4.06
CA PRO A 820 25.67 -11.00 -5.19
C PRO A 820 24.83 -11.23 -6.45
N HIS A 821 25.10 -10.42 -7.46
CA HIS A 821 24.49 -10.49 -8.78
C HIS A 821 25.50 -10.05 -9.84
N GLY A 822 25.23 -10.41 -11.10
CA GLY A 822 26.16 -10.18 -12.21
C GLY A 822 27.11 -11.35 -12.43
N ASP A 823 28.12 -11.16 -13.27
CA ASP A 823 29.07 -12.20 -13.63
C ASP A 823 30.22 -12.31 -12.60
N PRO A 824 30.43 -13.47 -11.97
CA PRO A 824 31.58 -13.70 -11.09
C PRO A 824 32.96 -13.42 -11.72
N GLU A 825 33.10 -13.49 -13.04
CA GLU A 825 34.35 -13.19 -13.73
C GLU A 825 34.53 -11.68 -14.01
N ASN A 826 33.48 -10.87 -13.83
CA ASN A 826 33.53 -9.43 -14.04
C ASN A 826 33.83 -8.70 -12.71
N PRO A 827 35.01 -8.06 -12.56
CA PRO A 827 35.42 -7.43 -11.30
C PRO A 827 34.56 -6.22 -10.87
N ARG A 828 33.64 -5.77 -11.72
CA ARG A 828 32.68 -4.70 -11.40
C ARG A 828 31.39 -5.22 -10.77
N ASP A 829 31.11 -6.50 -10.89
CA ASP A 829 29.87 -7.10 -10.42
C ASP A 829 30.03 -7.61 -8.99
N LYS A 830 28.97 -7.48 -8.17
CA LYS A 830 28.98 -7.98 -6.79
C LYS A 830 29.26 -9.48 -6.70
N ALA A 831 28.83 -10.25 -7.71
CA ALA A 831 29.13 -11.67 -7.80
C ALA A 831 30.64 -11.96 -7.80
N HIS A 832 31.48 -11.11 -8.39
CA HIS A 832 32.94 -11.30 -8.37
C HIS A 832 33.49 -11.33 -6.95
N PHE A 833 33.10 -10.38 -6.11
CA PHE A 833 33.53 -10.30 -4.72
C PHE A 833 33.08 -11.53 -3.91
N ALA A 834 31.86 -11.99 -4.14
CA ALA A 834 31.33 -13.18 -3.49
C ALA A 834 32.11 -14.45 -3.87
N PHE A 835 32.34 -14.67 -5.16
CA PHE A 835 32.99 -15.89 -5.65
C PHE A 835 34.51 -15.87 -5.45
N ALA A 836 35.20 -14.77 -5.77
CA ALA A 836 36.64 -14.65 -5.57
C ALA A 836 36.98 -14.68 -4.07
N GLY A 837 36.23 -13.93 -3.25
CA GLY A 837 36.38 -13.94 -1.80
C GLY A 837 36.04 -15.30 -1.19
N GLY A 838 34.94 -15.93 -1.62
CA GLY A 838 34.54 -17.27 -1.17
C GLY A 838 35.57 -18.35 -1.50
N LYS A 839 36.05 -18.40 -2.74
CA LYS A 839 37.13 -19.32 -3.16
C LYS A 839 38.39 -19.12 -2.33
N PHE A 840 38.76 -17.86 -2.04
CA PHE A 840 39.91 -17.56 -1.20
C PHE A 840 39.70 -17.99 0.26
N ILE A 841 38.51 -17.78 0.84
CA ILE A 841 38.18 -18.28 2.18
C ILE A 841 38.31 -19.80 2.24
N LYS A 842 37.79 -20.54 1.25
CA LYS A 842 37.92 -22.00 1.15
C LYS A 842 39.37 -22.45 0.96
N SER A 843 40.24 -21.66 0.33
CA SER A 843 41.66 -22.02 0.19
C SER A 843 42.46 -21.85 1.49
N ILE A 844 42.01 -20.99 2.40
CA ILE A 844 42.59 -20.85 3.75
C ILE A 844 42.29 -22.11 4.58
N ASP A 845 41.03 -22.55 4.57
CA ASP A 845 40.57 -23.78 5.22
C ASP A 845 39.32 -24.30 4.48
N PRO A 846 39.38 -25.49 3.83
CA PRO A 846 38.28 -25.99 3.02
C PRO A 846 37.03 -26.33 3.85
N LYS A 847 37.15 -26.44 5.19
CA LYS A 847 36.03 -26.70 6.09
C LYS A 847 35.21 -25.44 6.42
N PHE A 848 35.71 -24.24 6.10
CA PHE A 848 34.91 -23.03 6.31
C PHE A 848 33.63 -23.07 5.48
N ARG A 849 32.50 -22.75 6.11
CA ARG A 849 31.20 -22.67 5.45
C ARG A 849 31.00 -21.29 4.82
N LEU A 850 30.38 -21.25 3.65
CA LEU A 850 30.05 -20.02 2.93
C LEU A 850 28.54 -19.81 2.85
N PHE A 851 28.15 -18.54 2.92
CA PHE A 851 26.78 -18.07 2.80
C PHE A 851 26.65 -17.06 1.65
N ALA A 852 25.53 -17.10 0.92
CA ALA A 852 25.17 -16.06 -0.05
C ALA A 852 23.64 -15.84 -0.10
N ASN A 853 23.21 -14.59 -0.32
CA ASN A 853 21.81 -14.19 -0.50
C ASN A 853 21.55 -13.64 -1.93
N PRO A 854 21.51 -14.47 -2.98
CA PRO A 854 21.35 -13.96 -4.35
C PRO A 854 20.00 -13.25 -4.54
N TYR A 855 20.03 -12.00 -5.03
CA TYR A 855 18.84 -11.16 -5.27
C TYR A 855 18.20 -11.38 -6.65
N LYS A 856 18.99 -11.41 -7.73
CA LYS A 856 18.50 -11.63 -9.10
C LYS A 856 18.51 -13.12 -9.40
N LEU A 857 17.35 -13.75 -9.35
CA LEU A 857 17.19 -15.18 -9.61
C LEU A 857 16.89 -15.47 -11.10
N ASP A 858 16.84 -16.74 -11.47
CA ASP A 858 16.59 -17.27 -12.83
C ASP A 858 17.50 -16.74 -13.97
N ASP A 859 18.71 -16.27 -13.64
CA ASP A 859 19.67 -15.75 -14.63
C ASP A 859 20.57 -16.84 -15.28
N GLY A 860 20.24 -18.11 -15.08
CA GLY A 860 21.00 -19.27 -15.56
C GLY A 860 22.26 -19.63 -14.77
N ARG A 861 22.57 -18.95 -13.65
CA ARG A 861 23.84 -19.14 -12.90
C ARG A 861 23.68 -19.79 -11.52
N GLN A 862 22.49 -20.29 -11.18
CA GLN A 862 22.16 -20.89 -9.88
C GLN A 862 23.12 -22.02 -9.51
N GLN A 863 23.47 -22.87 -10.50
CA GLN A 863 24.41 -23.98 -10.31
C GLN A 863 25.78 -23.53 -9.79
N ARG A 864 26.28 -22.36 -10.24
CA ARG A 864 27.56 -21.82 -9.76
C ARG A 864 27.50 -21.50 -8.26
N TYR A 865 26.35 -21.01 -7.79
CA TYR A 865 26.15 -20.79 -6.35
C TYR A 865 26.10 -22.12 -5.60
N PHE A 866 25.43 -23.13 -6.16
CA PHE A 866 25.36 -24.47 -5.57
C PHE A 866 26.72 -25.15 -5.52
N GLU A 867 27.69 -24.82 -6.38
CA GLU A 867 29.03 -25.42 -6.35
C GLU A 867 29.90 -24.91 -5.20
N LEU A 868 29.76 -23.61 -4.84
CA LEU A 868 30.67 -22.95 -3.90
C LEU A 868 30.08 -22.71 -2.50
N PHE A 869 28.80 -22.36 -2.41
CA PHE A 869 28.17 -21.92 -1.17
C PHE A 869 27.45 -23.06 -0.45
N ASP A 870 27.60 -23.11 0.87
CA ASP A 870 27.02 -24.16 1.72
C ASP A 870 25.62 -23.78 2.22
N ILE A 871 25.37 -22.48 2.38
CA ILE A 871 24.09 -21.90 2.80
C ILE A 871 23.68 -20.87 1.77
N LEU A 872 22.42 -20.91 1.34
CA LEU A 872 21.86 -19.98 0.37
C LEU A 872 20.57 -19.38 0.90
N GLU A 873 20.45 -18.06 0.78
CA GLU A 873 19.26 -17.29 1.15
C GLU A 873 18.71 -16.55 -0.09
N PRO A 874 18.11 -17.25 -1.08
CA PRO A 874 17.50 -16.59 -2.22
C PRO A 874 16.37 -15.62 -1.83
N PHE A 875 16.19 -14.58 -2.65
CA PHE A 875 15.07 -13.66 -2.53
C PHE A 875 13.76 -14.37 -2.92
N TYR A 876 13.00 -14.82 -1.92
CA TYR A 876 11.84 -15.68 -2.10
C TYR A 876 10.77 -15.13 -3.06
N PRO A 877 10.47 -13.81 -3.06
CA PRO A 877 9.45 -13.28 -3.97
C PRO A 877 9.74 -13.46 -5.47
N GLN A 878 10.98 -13.77 -5.86
CA GLN A 878 11.34 -14.11 -7.25
C GLN A 878 11.33 -15.62 -7.54
N MET A 879 11.06 -16.48 -6.56
CA MET A 879 11.11 -17.93 -6.74
C MET A 879 9.82 -18.47 -7.39
N ASN A 880 9.94 -19.04 -8.58
CA ASN A 880 8.92 -19.88 -9.20
C ASN A 880 9.08 -21.36 -8.76
N ARG A 881 8.15 -22.24 -9.14
CA ARG A 881 8.20 -23.65 -8.69
C ARG A 881 9.45 -24.39 -9.16
N LYS A 882 9.93 -24.10 -10.36
CA LYS A 882 11.17 -24.66 -10.91
C LYS A 882 12.37 -24.29 -10.03
N LEU A 883 12.53 -23.00 -9.70
CA LEU A 883 13.60 -22.54 -8.81
C LEU A 883 13.47 -23.15 -7.41
N ILE A 884 12.26 -23.25 -6.86
CA ILE A 884 12.03 -23.90 -5.57
C ILE A 884 12.55 -25.35 -5.60
N ASP A 885 12.23 -26.09 -6.66
CA ASP A 885 12.66 -27.48 -6.81
C ASP A 885 14.19 -27.59 -7.03
N GLU A 886 14.80 -26.69 -7.79
CA GLU A 886 16.26 -26.62 -7.95
C GLU A 886 16.98 -26.35 -6.63
N TYR A 887 16.55 -25.35 -5.88
CA TYR A 887 17.14 -25.03 -4.57
C TYR A 887 16.91 -26.16 -3.56
N ARG A 888 15.71 -26.77 -3.53
CA ARG A 888 15.41 -27.92 -2.67
C ARG A 888 16.35 -29.09 -2.96
N ASN A 889 16.65 -29.34 -4.23
CA ASN A 889 17.47 -30.47 -4.68
C ASN A 889 18.97 -30.14 -4.76
N SER A 890 19.38 -28.91 -4.45
CA SER A 890 20.78 -28.46 -4.54
C SER A 890 21.73 -29.15 -3.55
N GLY A 891 21.20 -29.83 -2.53
CA GLY A 891 21.98 -30.38 -1.42
C GLY A 891 22.53 -29.31 -0.46
N ARG A 892 22.11 -28.06 -0.60
CA ARG A 892 22.53 -26.92 0.22
C ARG A 892 21.50 -26.61 1.30
N GLU A 893 21.94 -25.92 2.34
CA GLU A 893 21.04 -25.40 3.36
C GLU A 893 20.32 -24.16 2.82
N ILE A 894 19.01 -24.24 2.63
CA ILE A 894 18.20 -23.16 2.05
C ILE A 894 17.49 -22.35 3.13
N TRP A 895 17.81 -21.07 3.16
CA TRP A 895 17.14 -20.00 3.92
C TRP A 895 16.37 -19.14 2.91
N THR A 896 15.61 -18.15 3.36
CA THR A 896 14.91 -17.23 2.45
C THR A 896 14.86 -15.83 3.02
N TYR A 897 14.82 -14.81 2.15
CA TYR A 897 14.56 -13.44 2.57
C TYR A 897 13.51 -12.75 1.69
N SER A 898 12.88 -11.73 2.24
CA SER A 898 11.90 -10.86 1.57
C SER A 898 12.10 -9.39 1.95
N ILE A 899 11.59 -8.46 1.15
CA ILE A 899 11.69 -7.02 1.42
C ILE A 899 10.25 -6.48 1.50
N PHE A 900 9.90 -5.88 2.64
CA PHE A 900 8.56 -5.36 2.89
C PHE A 900 8.63 -3.94 3.45
N GLU A 901 7.85 -3.05 2.86
CA GLU A 901 7.62 -1.73 3.44
C GLU A 901 6.67 -1.82 4.66
N LYS A 902 6.76 -0.82 5.54
CA LYS A 902 5.94 -0.68 6.75
C LYS A 902 4.42 -0.75 6.50
N SER A 903 3.98 -0.41 5.29
CA SER A 903 2.57 -0.45 4.88
C SER A 903 2.01 -1.87 4.70
N VAL A 904 2.88 -2.87 4.56
CA VAL A 904 2.50 -4.28 4.38
C VAL A 904 1.78 -4.80 5.62
N GLN A 905 0.70 -5.57 5.41
CA GLN A 905 -0.08 -6.17 6.50
C GLN A 905 0.77 -7.13 7.35
N ALA A 906 0.54 -7.13 8.66
CA ALA A 906 1.32 -7.93 9.60
C ALA A 906 1.32 -9.44 9.28
N GLN A 907 0.19 -10.00 8.84
CA GLN A 907 0.08 -11.42 8.45
C GLN A 907 1.11 -11.84 7.39
N ARG A 908 1.56 -10.95 6.52
CA ARG A 908 2.55 -11.29 5.48
C ARG A 908 3.86 -11.78 6.07
N TYR A 909 4.27 -11.22 7.22
CA TYR A 909 5.48 -11.61 7.92
C TYR A 909 5.36 -13.00 8.57
N ARG A 910 4.16 -13.39 9.04
CA ARG A 910 3.88 -14.76 9.50
C ARG A 910 3.98 -15.77 8.36
N HIS A 911 3.48 -15.39 7.19
CA HIS A 911 3.41 -16.23 6.00
C HIS A 911 4.80 -16.66 5.45
N LEU A 912 5.86 -15.89 5.72
CA LEU A 912 7.24 -16.22 5.33
C LEU A 912 7.67 -17.64 5.74
N PHE A 913 7.24 -18.10 6.91
CA PHE A 913 7.56 -19.44 7.37
C PHE A 913 6.72 -20.52 6.69
N TRP A 914 5.46 -20.22 6.35
CA TRP A 914 4.59 -21.14 5.61
C TRP A 914 5.08 -21.34 4.17
N GLU A 915 5.65 -20.30 3.57
CA GLU A 915 6.40 -20.35 2.32
C GLU A 915 7.56 -21.36 2.38
N ASN A 916 8.40 -21.27 3.42
CA ASN A 916 9.48 -22.25 3.62
C ASN A 916 8.94 -23.67 3.85
N LEU A 917 7.84 -23.82 4.60
CA LEU A 917 7.22 -25.13 4.82
C LEU A 917 6.73 -25.78 3.53
N ASP A 918 6.06 -25.03 2.66
CA ASP A 918 5.59 -25.50 1.34
C ASP A 918 6.76 -25.79 0.40
N ALA A 919 7.75 -24.89 0.37
CA ALA A 919 8.94 -25.05 -0.44
C ALA A 919 9.81 -26.22 0.03
N GLY A 920 9.59 -26.75 1.24
CA GLY A 920 10.39 -27.83 1.84
C GLY A 920 11.73 -27.33 2.39
N PHE A 921 11.93 -26.02 2.49
CA PHE A 921 13.11 -25.40 3.05
C PHE A 921 13.12 -25.53 4.57
N GLN A 922 14.29 -25.81 5.14
CA GLN A 922 14.45 -26.07 6.57
C GLN A 922 15.12 -24.91 7.33
N GLY A 923 15.58 -23.89 6.60
CA GLY A 923 16.21 -22.70 7.17
C GLY A 923 15.22 -21.62 7.63
N PRO A 924 15.74 -20.57 8.29
CA PRO A 924 14.96 -19.38 8.65
C PRO A 924 14.34 -18.71 7.43
N ALA A 925 13.25 -17.98 7.71
CA ALA A 925 12.62 -17.06 6.77
C ALA A 925 12.82 -15.63 7.31
N THR A 926 13.64 -14.84 6.61
CA THR A 926 14.08 -13.51 7.03
C THR A 926 13.40 -12.41 6.22
N PHE A 927 13.59 -11.17 6.65
CA PHE A 927 13.13 -10.00 5.91
C PHE A 927 14.16 -8.87 6.02
N TYR A 928 14.10 -7.91 5.10
CA TYR A 928 15.06 -6.81 5.05
C TYR A 928 14.85 -5.81 6.19
N ASP A 929 15.67 -6.08 7.20
CA ASP A 929 16.10 -5.35 8.39
C ASP A 929 15.06 -4.99 9.45
N LEU A 930 15.46 -5.15 10.72
CA LEU A 930 14.64 -4.78 11.89
C LEU A 930 14.54 -3.26 12.09
N PHE A 931 15.57 -2.51 11.68
CA PHE A 931 15.77 -1.12 12.07
C PHE A 931 15.92 -0.16 10.88
N ALA A 932 15.78 -0.64 9.63
CA ALA A 932 15.89 0.20 8.43
C ALA A 932 14.69 1.16 8.30
N MET A 933 14.91 2.42 8.71
CA MET A 933 13.95 3.53 8.63
C MET A 933 14.56 4.69 7.85
N SER A 934 13.73 5.49 7.15
CA SER A 934 14.21 6.67 6.41
C SER A 934 14.73 7.76 7.34
N GLY A 935 14.20 7.88 8.56
CA GLY A 935 14.69 8.73 9.65
C GLY A 935 14.24 8.24 11.04
N ASP A 936 13.34 8.98 11.71
CA ASP A 936 12.70 8.52 12.94
C ASP A 936 11.67 7.42 12.60
N ALA A 937 11.79 6.26 13.26
CA ALA A 937 10.88 5.13 13.08
C ALA A 937 9.38 5.50 13.23
N PHE A 938 9.08 6.56 14.00
CA PHE A 938 7.73 7.05 14.25
C PHE A 938 7.22 8.06 13.21
N ASN A 939 8.08 8.55 12.32
CA ASN A 939 7.74 9.60 11.36
C ASN A 939 8.00 9.14 9.92
N SER A 940 6.99 8.59 9.28
CA SER A 940 7.07 8.10 7.89
C SER A 940 7.25 9.21 6.83
N TYR A 941 7.42 10.48 7.24
CA TYR A 941 7.67 11.62 6.36
C TYR A 941 9.09 12.17 6.45
N ASP A 942 9.89 11.72 7.41
CA ASP A 942 11.26 12.20 7.52
C ASP A 942 12.26 11.36 6.73
N SER A 943 13.41 11.99 6.52
CA SER A 943 14.57 11.37 5.89
C SER A 943 15.81 11.86 6.62
N ALA A 944 16.72 10.95 6.98
CA ALA A 944 18.00 11.31 7.55
C ALA A 944 18.79 12.19 6.56
N PRO A 945 19.52 13.22 7.05
CA PRO A 945 20.30 14.09 6.17
C PRO A 945 21.23 13.30 5.25
N GLY A 946 21.07 13.47 3.93
CA GLY A 946 21.87 12.77 2.92
C GLY A 946 21.45 11.33 2.60
N SER A 947 20.35 10.83 3.17
CA SER A 947 19.82 9.50 2.86
C SER A 947 19.19 9.45 1.46
N LYS A 948 19.42 8.33 0.74
CA LYS A 948 18.71 7.97 -0.49
C LYS A 948 17.44 7.13 -0.23
N VAL A 949 17.21 6.73 1.02
CA VAL A 949 16.10 5.85 1.42
C VAL A 949 14.86 6.70 1.70
N ILE A 950 13.80 6.45 0.93
CA ILE A 950 12.51 7.16 0.99
C ILE A 950 11.38 6.33 1.62
N ALA A 951 11.67 5.11 2.10
CA ALA A 951 10.68 4.18 2.65
C ALA A 951 11.18 3.50 3.93
N ASP A 952 10.25 3.18 4.83
CA ASP A 952 10.52 2.46 6.08
C ASP A 952 10.28 0.95 5.91
N TYR A 953 11.28 0.14 6.26
CA TYR A 953 11.23 -1.32 6.15
C TYR A 953 11.24 -2.02 7.51
N GLY A 954 11.79 -1.35 8.54
CA GLY A 954 11.99 -1.93 9.86
C GLY A 954 10.71 -2.34 10.58
N THR A 955 10.81 -3.41 11.38
CA THR A 955 9.72 -3.93 12.23
C THR A 955 9.89 -3.58 13.71
N ILE A 956 10.99 -2.95 14.10
CA ILE A 956 11.25 -2.54 15.49
C ILE A 956 11.44 -1.02 15.57
N TYR A 957 10.80 -0.42 16.55
CA TYR A 957 10.97 0.99 16.89
C TYR A 957 12.09 1.12 17.92
N GLU A 958 13.16 1.83 17.55
CA GLU A 958 14.37 1.94 18.35
C GLU A 958 14.49 3.32 19.01
N ASN A 959 14.72 3.34 20.33
CA ASN A 959 15.21 4.53 21.03
C ASN A 959 16.67 4.32 21.44
N ARG A 960 17.61 4.76 20.59
CA ARG A 960 19.06 4.59 20.80
C ARG A 960 19.56 5.25 22.08
N ARG A 961 19.05 6.43 22.42
CA ARG A 961 19.47 7.19 23.62
C ARG A 961 19.19 6.41 24.90
N LEU A 962 18.01 5.79 24.99
CA LEU A 962 17.58 5.04 26.16
C LEU A 962 17.88 3.53 26.07
N LYS A 963 18.44 3.06 24.96
CA LYS A 963 18.63 1.63 24.65
C LYS A 963 17.35 0.82 24.87
N LYS A 964 16.21 1.35 24.41
CA LYS A 964 14.90 0.69 24.48
C LYS A 964 14.39 0.37 23.08
N LEU A 965 13.74 -0.78 22.96
CA LEU A 965 13.08 -1.24 21.73
C LEU A 965 11.59 -1.41 22.00
N THR A 966 10.78 -1.17 20.98
CA THR A 966 9.35 -1.49 20.97
C THR A 966 9.06 -2.29 19.70
N PRO A 967 8.50 -3.50 19.80
CA PRO A 967 8.20 -4.29 18.62
C PRO A 967 6.93 -3.79 17.93
N SER A 968 6.78 -4.16 16.66
CA SER A 968 5.54 -3.96 15.89
C SER A 968 4.63 -5.20 15.95
N ARG A 969 3.37 -5.04 15.54
CA ARG A 969 2.50 -6.17 15.19
C ARG A 969 3.11 -7.03 14.08
N ARG A 970 3.78 -6.42 13.10
CA ARG A 970 4.52 -7.13 12.03
C ARG A 970 5.57 -8.09 12.60
N GLN A 971 6.32 -7.65 13.61
CA GLN A 971 7.31 -8.48 14.30
C GLN A 971 6.66 -9.65 15.08
N GLU A 972 5.53 -9.40 15.76
CA GLU A 972 4.83 -10.48 16.48
C GLU A 972 4.22 -11.50 15.51
N ALA A 973 3.74 -11.08 14.35
CA ALA A 973 3.26 -11.98 13.30
C ALA A 973 4.39 -12.89 12.79
N TRP A 974 5.56 -12.33 12.52
CA TRP A 974 6.75 -13.11 12.16
C TRP A 974 7.10 -14.16 13.21
N TYR A 975 7.09 -13.77 14.50
CA TYR A 975 7.34 -14.69 15.61
C TYR A 975 6.33 -15.83 15.66
N GLN A 976 5.06 -15.55 15.41
CA GLN A 976 4.03 -16.60 15.36
C GLN A 976 4.33 -17.61 14.24
N GLY A 977 4.77 -17.14 13.08
CA GLY A 977 5.19 -18.01 11.96
C GLY A 977 6.38 -18.90 12.36
N LEU A 978 7.33 -18.38 13.12
CA LEU A 978 8.47 -19.16 13.64
C LEU A 978 8.00 -20.29 14.59
N VAL A 979 7.03 -20.02 15.46
CA VAL A 979 6.46 -21.04 16.36
C VAL A 979 5.80 -22.15 15.55
N GLU A 980 5.05 -21.80 14.51
CA GLU A 980 4.39 -22.74 13.60
C GLU A 980 5.41 -23.56 12.81
N PHE A 981 6.48 -22.92 12.34
CA PHE A 981 7.61 -23.59 11.69
C PHE A 981 8.26 -24.64 12.61
N LYS A 982 8.48 -24.29 13.88
CA LYS A 982 9.00 -25.23 14.90
C LYS A 982 8.04 -26.40 15.14
N LEU A 983 6.74 -26.15 15.20
CA LEU A 983 5.73 -27.22 15.33
C LEU A 983 5.74 -28.17 14.13
N ALA A 984 5.82 -27.64 12.91
CA ALA A 984 5.90 -28.47 11.71
C ALA A 984 7.18 -29.30 11.69
N LYS A 985 8.31 -28.71 12.08
CA LYS A 985 9.58 -29.43 12.23
C LYS A 985 9.49 -30.55 13.26
N PHE A 986 8.89 -30.29 14.42
CA PHE A 986 8.64 -31.31 15.44
C PHE A 986 7.81 -32.48 14.87
N CYS A 987 6.74 -32.18 14.12
CA CYS A 987 5.92 -33.22 13.48
C CYS A 987 6.75 -34.06 12.50
N ARG A 988 7.55 -33.43 11.64
CA ARG A 988 8.44 -34.13 10.68
C ARG A 988 9.43 -35.05 11.39
N GLU A 989 10.07 -34.59 12.47
CA GLU A 989 11.02 -35.38 13.24
C GLU A 989 10.36 -36.61 13.90
N LYS A 990 9.14 -36.45 14.44
CA LYS A 990 8.38 -37.56 15.04
C LYS A 990 7.90 -38.56 13.99
N ILE A 991 7.41 -38.09 12.85
CA ILE A 991 7.01 -38.93 11.70
C ILE A 991 8.22 -39.74 11.22
N GLU A 992 9.37 -39.11 11.02
CA GLU A 992 10.60 -39.80 10.60
C GLU A 992 11.03 -40.86 11.62
N LYS A 993 10.94 -40.56 12.92
CA LYS A 993 11.24 -41.53 13.98
C LYS A 993 10.30 -42.75 13.92
N ARG A 994 9.00 -42.53 13.67
CA ARG A 994 8.00 -43.61 13.51
C ARG A 994 8.27 -44.44 12.25
N ARG A 995 8.62 -43.80 11.13
CA ARG A 995 9.04 -44.48 9.89
C ARG A 995 10.24 -45.38 10.11
N LYS A 996 11.29 -44.86 10.75
CA LYS A 996 12.50 -45.63 11.10
C LYS A 996 12.20 -46.81 12.04
N ALA A 997 11.10 -46.75 12.80
CA ALA A 997 10.61 -47.84 13.62
C ALA A 997 9.69 -48.83 12.87
N GLY A 998 9.57 -48.72 11.55
CA GLY A 998 8.77 -49.62 10.71
C GLY A 998 7.25 -49.39 10.75
N LYS A 999 6.79 -48.26 11.31
CA LYS A 999 5.37 -47.90 11.28
C LYS A 999 5.00 -47.29 9.93
N ASP A 1000 3.79 -47.58 9.45
CA ASP A 1000 3.19 -46.82 8.35
C ASP A 1000 2.85 -45.41 8.86
N VAL A 1001 3.35 -44.40 8.15
CA VAL A 1001 3.18 -42.98 8.50
C VAL A 1001 2.49 -42.18 7.38
N SER A 1002 1.99 -42.87 6.36
CA SER A 1002 1.44 -42.25 5.15
C SER A 1002 0.27 -41.31 5.46
N ALA A 1003 -0.52 -41.63 6.49
CA ALA A 1003 -1.63 -40.80 6.96
C ALA A 1003 -1.14 -39.51 7.62
N GLU A 1004 -0.18 -39.58 8.55
CA GLU A 1004 0.36 -38.40 9.23
C GLU A 1004 1.13 -37.48 8.27
N GLU A 1005 1.83 -38.03 7.28
CA GLU A 1005 2.48 -37.24 6.24
C GLU A 1005 1.48 -36.49 5.37
N LYS A 1006 0.45 -37.20 4.92
CA LYS A 1006 -0.62 -36.60 4.12
C LYS A 1006 -1.32 -35.49 4.89
N GLU A 1007 -1.62 -35.73 6.17
CA GLU A 1007 -2.24 -34.72 7.04
C GLU A 1007 -1.32 -33.52 7.25
N LEU A 1008 -0.03 -33.72 7.54
CA LEU A 1008 0.93 -32.63 7.69
C LEU A 1008 1.04 -31.80 6.41
N SER A 1009 1.12 -32.45 5.25
CA SER A 1009 1.12 -31.78 3.96
C SER A 1009 -0.16 -30.98 3.73
N GLN A 1010 -1.33 -31.52 4.08
CA GLN A 1010 -2.61 -30.80 3.99
C GLN A 1010 -2.65 -29.57 4.91
N ILE A 1011 -2.14 -29.69 6.14
CA ILE A 1011 -2.06 -28.57 7.09
C ILE A 1011 -1.11 -27.49 6.56
N ILE A 1012 0.07 -27.88 6.04
CA ILE A 1012 1.01 -26.94 5.41
C ILE A 1012 0.35 -26.23 4.24
N GLN A 1013 -0.32 -26.98 3.36
CA GLN A 1013 -1.09 -26.39 2.27
C GLN A 1013 -2.18 -25.45 2.78
N GLU A 1014 -2.87 -25.75 3.87
CA GLU A 1014 -3.89 -24.86 4.45
C GLU A 1014 -3.30 -23.58 5.05
N GLY A 1015 -2.08 -23.59 5.57
CA GLY A 1015 -1.43 -22.38 6.08
C GLY A 1015 -0.73 -21.54 5.00
N PHE A 1016 -0.22 -22.20 3.96
CA PHE A 1016 0.45 -21.57 2.81
C PHE A 1016 -0.53 -21.11 1.71
N SER A 1017 -1.63 -21.85 1.53
CA SER A 1017 -2.58 -21.55 0.47
C SER A 1017 -3.30 -20.26 0.77
N SER A 1018 -3.66 -19.61 -0.31
CA SER A 1018 -4.06 -18.24 -0.25
C SER A 1018 -5.51 -18.01 0.15
N GLY A 1019 -6.36 -19.04 -0.01
CA GLY A 1019 -7.67 -19.14 0.64
C GLY A 1019 -7.63 -20.02 1.89
N GLY A 1020 -6.42 -20.29 2.38
CA GLY A 1020 -6.14 -21.02 3.60
C GLY A 1020 -6.24 -20.11 4.83
N ASN A 1021 -6.12 -20.68 6.02
CA ASN A 1021 -6.23 -19.92 7.25
C ASN A 1021 -5.12 -20.34 8.22
N MET A 1022 -4.10 -19.49 8.38
CA MET A 1022 -2.93 -19.79 9.21
C MET A 1022 -3.31 -20.10 10.67
N ASP A 1023 -4.35 -19.49 11.23
CA ASP A 1023 -4.81 -19.80 12.60
C ASP A 1023 -5.40 -21.21 12.70
N THR A 1024 -6.16 -21.62 11.69
CA THR A 1024 -6.75 -22.96 11.63
C THR A 1024 -5.68 -24.01 11.35
N ALA A 1025 -4.77 -23.73 10.41
CA ALA A 1025 -3.61 -24.57 10.12
C ALA A 1025 -2.71 -24.72 11.36
N GLY A 1026 -2.37 -23.63 12.05
CA GLY A 1026 -1.58 -23.64 13.28
C GLY A 1026 -2.23 -24.47 14.40
N ARG A 1027 -3.56 -24.36 14.59
CA ARG A 1027 -4.29 -25.21 15.55
C ARG A 1027 -4.25 -26.69 15.16
N LYS A 1028 -4.51 -27.02 13.89
CA LYS A 1028 -4.42 -28.40 13.39
C LYS A 1028 -3.01 -28.96 13.52
N LEU A 1029 -2.00 -28.14 13.27
CA LEU A 1029 -0.59 -28.48 13.41
C LEU A 1029 -0.24 -28.82 14.86
N LEU A 1030 -0.73 -28.03 15.82
CA LEU A 1030 -0.57 -28.33 17.24
C LEU A 1030 -1.26 -29.64 17.62
N LYS A 1031 -2.48 -29.90 17.12
CA LYS A 1031 -3.18 -31.18 17.36
C LYS A 1031 -2.44 -32.38 16.78
N LEU A 1032 -1.89 -32.25 15.58
CA LEU A 1032 -1.05 -33.29 14.98
C LEU A 1032 0.21 -33.52 15.82
N ALA A 1033 0.88 -32.45 16.25
CA ALA A 1033 2.05 -32.52 17.11
C ALA A 1033 1.76 -33.26 18.43
N GLU A 1034 0.59 -33.02 19.04
CA GLU A 1034 0.15 -33.71 20.26
C GLU A 1034 0.01 -35.23 20.03
N ARG A 1035 -0.69 -35.65 18.97
CA ARG A 1035 -0.84 -37.08 18.64
C ARG A 1035 0.49 -37.77 18.27
N LEU A 1036 1.45 -37.01 17.75
CA LEU A 1036 2.78 -37.49 17.43
C LEU A 1036 3.73 -37.50 18.62
N ASN A 1037 3.38 -36.79 19.71
CA ASN A 1037 4.22 -36.73 20.88
C ASN A 1037 4.22 -38.04 21.69
N ASP A 1038 3.07 -38.73 21.67
CA ASP A 1038 2.86 -40.10 22.16
C ASP A 1038 3.73 -41.13 21.40
#